data_AF-A0AAE0A3L2-F1
#
_entry.id   AF-A0AAE0A3L2-F1
#
_cell.length_a   1.000
_cell.length_b   1.000
_cell.length_c   1.000
_cell.angle_alpha   90.00
_cell.angle_beta   90.00
_cell.angle_gamma   90.00
#
_symmetry.space_group_name_H-M   'P 1'
#
loop_
_entity.id
_entity.type
_entity.pdbx_description
1 polymer ?
#
loop_
_entity_poly.entity_id
_entity_poly.type
_entity_poly.pdbx_seq_one_letter_code
_entity_poly.pdbx_strand_id
1 'polypeptide(L)'
;MLVLSLYSGFGSCYNEDANTNAVKPQYNLRDEIAKTITVDQSGQGDFNSVQKAIDSIPPNNDQWIHIHVKAGVYNEKVVIPKEKPFILLDGEGSLTTVIQFNDFGNPITSSTFQLRAENFVAKGIMFKNTYNLVIPRGSDGNKIIQAPATLIAADMVKFYECGFISVQDTLADALGRHYFKSCYIEGAIDFIWGGGQSTYQDCTINATTGVLGGISGYITAQGRTSTDDNSGYVFDSCNVMGTGPVYLGRAYRRYSRVVFYKSYIYNSIVPEGWSSWSYAGHEDSITYTEVECTGPGSDMSKRVEWLKNLSPDELFLLIDVQTFLNQGGWMERQPEPPFSHVLDYYQFVRRCSIADTEVINHVGAEEEVQDQEDISAVEIKCPVPIVHLNSDILQTDSLTLLTEGTYIDSLLTTLPVLSEEEQNVLAATPAHPDGLYALYACCLAGNLVEQLWSFAWPSAIALLHPSLLPVAVMGFFTKLAIIIGGPVVGKLMDHSPRVPAYMCLNSVQAAAQLLSVAMIIRAYTVLPTSASSVLLRPWFIVLVLAGAIERLSGVALGVAMERDWVVLLAGINRPIALAQANAVLNRIDLLCEIAGTSLFGILLSKYDPVTCLKFAAGSIVWSLPVMIILSWLTNKVSTGVLDRAKCSQSCCKMSNEAPLSDDDSIVDVGFEAIKLGWKEYMQQPALPASLAYVLLCFNVVLGPGSLMTAFLTQRGLNPSIIGGFSGLCAFMGVAATFLSANLVRRFGILKAGAVGLTLQASLLTMAVAVYWSGFLSQKSPLFLFLCLIVSAIRLTFFF
;
A
#
# COMPACT_ATOMS: atom_id res chain seq x y z
N MET A 1 17.20 -46.30 -11.36
CA MET A 1 18.18 -45.78 -12.34
C MET A 1 18.26 -44.28 -12.12
N LEU A 2 19.22 -43.84 -11.30
CA LEU A 2 20.49 -43.22 -11.73
C LEU A 2 20.18 -41.85 -12.39
N VAL A 3 20.58 -40.69 -11.85
CA VAL A 3 21.93 -40.33 -11.39
C VAL A 3 21.87 -39.21 -10.33
N LEU A 4 22.57 -39.45 -9.21
CA LEU A 4 23.27 -38.46 -8.38
C LEU A 4 24.72 -38.41 -8.91
N SER A 5 25.24 -37.23 -9.26
CA SER A 5 26.62 -36.76 -8.97
C SER A 5 26.93 -35.48 -9.76
N LEU A 6 27.42 -34.46 -9.07
CA LEU A 6 28.83 -34.05 -9.15
C LEU A 6 29.08 -32.88 -8.18
N TYR A 7 29.96 -33.16 -7.23
CA TYR A 7 30.54 -32.25 -6.25
C TYR A 7 31.84 -31.65 -6.85
N SER A 8 32.14 -30.41 -6.44
CA SER A 8 33.48 -29.81 -6.21
C SER A 8 34.53 -29.75 -7.34
N GLY A 9 35.13 -28.56 -7.48
CA GLY A 9 36.50 -28.43 -7.97
C GLY A 9 37.02 -26.98 -7.98
N PHE A 10 37.94 -26.69 -7.04
CA PHE A 10 39.07 -25.73 -7.09
C PHE A 10 38.75 -24.22 -7.33
N GLY A 11 39.44 -23.24 -6.76
CA GLY A 11 40.68 -23.19 -6.00
C GLY A 11 41.06 -21.71 -5.78
N SER A 12 41.87 -21.49 -4.75
CA SER A 12 42.47 -20.23 -4.28
C SER A 12 43.07 -19.35 -5.39
N CYS A 13 42.90 -18.03 -5.28
CA CYS A 13 43.89 -17.03 -5.68
C CYS A 13 43.82 -15.83 -4.70
N TYR A 14 44.73 -15.85 -3.73
CA TYR A 14 45.24 -14.65 -3.06
C TYR A 14 46.04 -13.84 -4.09
N ASN A 15 45.86 -12.53 -4.11
CA ASN A 15 46.89 -11.58 -4.53
C ASN A 15 46.81 -10.35 -3.62
N GLU A 16 47.84 -10.21 -2.79
CA GLU A 16 48.22 -8.93 -2.19
C GLU A 16 48.85 -8.09 -3.30
N ASP A 17 48.35 -6.88 -3.49
CA ASP A 17 49.16 -5.77 -3.98
C ASP A 17 48.76 -4.52 -3.21
N ALA A 18 49.66 -4.11 -2.33
CA ALA A 18 49.59 -2.84 -1.62
C ALA A 18 49.93 -1.72 -2.61
N ASN A 19 49.00 -0.77 -2.78
CA ASN A 19 49.42 0.60 -3.03
C ASN A 19 48.45 1.60 -2.39
N THR A 20 49.05 2.46 -1.59
CA THR A 20 48.46 3.45 -0.70
C THR A 20 47.73 4.54 -1.46
N ASN A 21 46.43 4.70 -1.19
CA ASN A 21 45.73 5.99 -1.25
C ASN A 21 44.69 5.99 -0.13
N ALA A 22 44.81 6.93 0.79
CA ALA A 22 44.07 7.01 2.05
C ALA A 22 42.55 7.07 1.82
N VAL A 23 41.89 5.91 1.99
CA VAL A 23 40.45 5.84 2.23
C VAL A 23 40.24 6.15 3.71
N LYS A 24 39.56 7.27 4.02
CA LYS A 24 39.11 7.58 5.39
C LYS A 24 38.28 6.40 5.92
N PRO A 25 38.49 5.97 7.17
CA PRO A 25 37.83 4.78 7.69
C PRO A 25 36.31 4.97 7.69
N GLN A 26 35.62 3.93 7.24
CA GLN A 26 34.19 3.75 7.32
C GLN A 26 33.81 3.69 8.81
N TYR A 27 33.18 4.75 9.31
CA TYR A 27 32.79 4.90 10.72
C TYR A 27 31.80 3.80 11.12
N ASN A 28 32.22 2.91 12.02
CA ASN A 28 31.38 1.86 12.58
C ASN A 28 30.53 2.44 13.72
N LEU A 29 29.20 2.39 13.56
CA LEU A 29 28.20 2.76 14.59
C LEU A 29 28.37 2.07 15.97
N ARG A 30 29.14 0.98 16.02
CA ARG A 30 29.43 0.23 17.26
C ARG A 30 30.48 0.89 18.15
N ASP A 31 31.20 1.89 17.67
CA ASP A 31 32.27 2.54 18.44
C ASP A 31 31.79 3.78 19.23
N GLU A 32 30.54 4.25 19.05
CA GLU A 32 30.01 5.46 19.73
C GLU A 32 28.98 5.18 20.84
N ILE A 33 28.26 4.05 20.81
CA ILE A 33 27.22 3.74 21.81
C ILE A 33 27.83 3.07 23.04
N ALA A 34 27.83 3.75 24.19
CA ALA A 34 28.41 3.22 25.43
C ALA A 34 27.49 2.21 26.15
N LYS A 35 26.18 2.35 26.00
CA LYS A 35 25.20 1.48 26.68
C LYS A 35 23.88 1.42 25.92
N THR A 36 23.29 0.23 25.86
CA THR A 36 21.92 0.02 25.39
C THR A 36 20.99 -0.29 26.57
N ILE A 37 19.81 0.32 26.58
CA ILE A 37 18.73 0.13 27.55
C ILE A 37 17.48 -0.27 26.77
N THR A 38 16.87 -1.40 27.12
CA THR A 38 15.66 -1.91 26.45
C THR A 38 14.41 -1.56 27.27
N VAL A 39 13.41 -0.97 26.62
CA VAL A 39 12.11 -0.67 27.21
C VAL A 39 11.03 -1.56 26.60
N ASP A 40 10.34 -2.34 27.43
CA ASP A 40 9.31 -3.30 27.02
C ASP A 40 8.14 -3.30 28.02
N GLN A 41 6.94 -2.93 27.56
CA GLN A 41 5.75 -2.88 28.40
C GLN A 41 5.35 -4.24 28.99
N SER A 42 5.74 -5.35 28.36
CA SER A 42 5.49 -6.71 28.86
C SER A 42 6.37 -7.07 30.07
N GLY A 43 7.37 -6.25 30.40
CA GLY A 43 8.31 -6.47 31.50
C GLY A 43 9.52 -7.33 31.14
N GLN A 44 9.71 -7.67 29.86
CA GLN A 44 10.86 -8.45 29.37
C GLN A 44 12.08 -7.60 28.97
N GLY A 45 12.05 -6.29 29.22
CA GLY A 45 13.17 -5.37 29.01
C GLY A 45 13.74 -4.87 30.35
N ASP A 46 14.77 -4.02 30.29
CA ASP A 46 15.36 -3.38 31.48
C ASP A 46 14.34 -2.51 32.23
N PHE A 47 13.45 -1.85 31.48
CA PHE A 47 12.36 -1.05 32.02
C PHE A 47 11.04 -1.32 31.30
N ASN A 48 9.93 -0.99 31.96
CA ASN A 48 8.58 -1.07 31.39
C ASN A 48 7.97 0.30 31.04
N SER A 49 8.74 1.38 31.23
CA SER A 49 8.36 2.76 30.97
C SER A 49 9.55 3.52 30.40
N VAL A 50 9.29 4.38 29.43
CA VAL A 50 10.31 5.22 28.78
C VAL A 50 10.87 6.22 29.78
N GLN A 51 10.01 6.83 30.61
CA GLN A 51 10.49 7.77 31.63
C GLN A 51 11.47 7.11 32.61
N LYS A 52 11.19 5.88 33.07
CA LYS A 52 12.12 5.17 33.97
C LYS A 52 13.46 4.87 33.33
N ALA A 53 13.49 4.55 32.04
CA ALA A 53 14.73 4.35 31.30
C ALA A 53 15.55 5.64 31.24
N ILE A 54 14.89 6.77 30.93
CA ILE A 54 15.51 8.10 30.98
C ILE A 54 16.02 8.43 32.39
N ASP A 55 15.24 8.14 33.43
CA ASP A 55 15.58 8.39 34.83
C ASP A 55 16.84 7.64 35.27
N SER A 56 17.08 6.45 34.71
CA SER A 56 18.25 5.62 35.00
C SER A 56 19.59 6.17 34.47
N ILE A 57 19.54 7.10 33.50
CA ILE A 57 20.73 7.75 32.97
C ILE A 57 21.23 8.79 33.99
N PRO A 58 22.52 8.76 34.38
CA PRO A 58 23.07 9.73 35.32
C PRO A 58 23.03 11.16 34.74
N PRO A 59 22.92 12.19 35.58
CA PRO A 59 23.07 13.57 35.12
C PRO A 59 24.51 13.82 34.62
N ASN A 60 24.65 14.79 33.71
CA ASN A 60 25.87 15.14 32.99
C ASN A 60 26.46 13.96 32.19
N ASN A 61 25.58 13.16 31.57
CA ASN A 61 25.98 12.09 30.67
C ASN A 61 26.78 12.66 29.49
N ASP A 62 27.92 12.06 29.16
CA ASP A 62 28.80 12.47 28.06
C ASP A 62 29.01 11.35 27.02
N GLN A 63 28.30 10.23 27.16
CA GLN A 63 28.37 9.07 26.27
C GLN A 63 27.04 8.81 25.60
N TRP A 64 27.02 8.32 24.36
CA TRP A 64 25.75 7.96 23.72
C TRP A 64 25.10 6.76 24.41
N ILE A 65 23.88 6.98 24.92
CA ILE A 65 23.02 5.94 25.48
C ILE A 65 21.91 5.63 24.49
N HIS A 66 21.87 4.38 24.04
CA HIS A 66 20.81 3.87 23.17
C HIS A 66 19.66 3.34 24.01
N ILE A 67 18.50 3.96 23.89
CA ILE A 67 17.26 3.50 24.51
C ILE A 67 16.42 2.87 23.41
N HIS A 68 16.38 1.55 23.37
CA HIS A 68 15.58 0.79 22.43
C HIS A 68 14.17 0.57 23.00
N VAL A 69 13.15 1.13 22.36
CA VAL A 69 11.75 1.09 22.81
C VAL A 69 10.97 0.12 21.91
N LYS A 70 10.59 -1.03 22.46
CA LYS A 70 9.83 -2.03 21.71
C LYS A 70 8.45 -1.51 21.26
N ALA A 71 7.86 -2.17 20.27
CA ALA A 71 6.49 -1.90 19.83
C ALA A 71 5.51 -1.96 21.02
N GLY A 72 4.64 -0.95 21.10
CA GLY A 72 3.74 -0.75 22.22
C GLY A 72 3.17 0.66 22.27
N VAL A 73 2.14 0.84 23.11
CA VAL A 73 1.51 2.15 23.36
C VAL A 73 1.82 2.57 24.79
N TYR A 74 2.81 3.44 24.94
CA TYR A 74 3.32 3.98 26.20
C TYR A 74 2.48 5.19 26.60
N ASN A 75 1.49 4.97 27.46
CA ASN A 75 0.61 6.02 27.97
C ASN A 75 1.24 6.75 29.17
N GLU A 76 2.24 7.58 28.90
CA GLU A 76 3.03 8.30 29.89
C GLU A 76 3.49 9.66 29.35
N LYS A 77 3.84 10.57 30.26
CA LYS A 77 4.61 11.76 29.90
C LYS A 77 6.09 11.46 30.03
N VAL A 78 6.87 11.94 29.07
CA VAL A 78 8.32 11.77 29.08
C VAL A 78 8.99 13.15 29.06
N VAL A 79 9.91 13.37 30.00
CA VAL A 79 10.74 14.56 30.09
C VAL A 79 12.19 14.14 30.08
N ILE A 80 12.93 14.64 29.09
CA ILE A 80 14.39 14.51 29.01
C ILE A 80 14.98 15.85 29.45
N PRO A 81 15.45 15.94 30.71
CA PRO A 81 15.94 17.20 31.28
C PRO A 81 17.32 17.55 30.71
N LYS A 82 17.69 18.84 30.77
CA LYS A 82 18.91 19.37 30.11
C LYS A 82 20.19 18.64 30.54
N GLU A 83 20.21 18.12 31.75
CA GLU A 83 21.34 17.42 32.35
C GLU A 83 21.56 16.01 31.77
N LYS A 84 20.74 15.53 30.82
CA LYS A 84 20.85 14.18 30.24
C LYS A 84 21.04 14.19 28.70
N PRO A 85 22.15 14.76 28.17
CA PRO A 85 22.41 14.77 26.73
C PRO A 85 22.92 13.41 26.23
N PHE A 86 23.13 13.30 24.91
CA PHE A 86 23.66 12.11 24.23
C PHE A 86 22.75 10.87 24.36
N ILE A 87 21.49 11.04 23.94
CA ILE A 87 20.48 9.95 23.95
C ILE A 87 20.04 9.65 22.53
N LEU A 88 20.14 8.38 22.15
CA LEU A 88 19.48 7.80 20.97
C LEU A 88 18.22 7.06 21.43
N LEU A 89 17.04 7.61 21.15
CA LEU A 89 15.75 7.01 21.46
C LEU A 89 15.18 6.32 20.21
N ASP A 90 15.22 5.00 20.17
CA ASP A 90 15.01 4.22 18.96
C ASP A 90 13.84 3.25 19.12
N GLY A 91 12.76 3.47 18.38
CA GLY A 91 11.57 2.64 18.37
C GLY A 91 11.54 1.63 17.22
N GLU A 92 10.72 0.58 17.35
CA GLU A 92 10.53 -0.44 16.30
C GLU A 92 9.67 0.03 15.10
N GLY A 93 9.37 1.33 15.02
CA GLY A 93 8.61 1.97 13.93
C GLY A 93 7.53 2.91 14.46
N SER A 94 7.35 4.07 13.84
CA SER A 94 6.42 5.10 14.37
C SER A 94 4.96 4.65 14.36
N LEU A 95 4.58 3.68 13.52
CA LEU A 95 3.23 3.10 13.53
C LEU A 95 3.01 2.09 14.67
N THR A 96 4.08 1.54 15.25
CA THR A 96 4.02 0.44 16.23
C THR A 96 4.52 0.85 17.62
N THR A 97 5.40 1.85 17.73
CA THR A 97 5.92 2.39 18.98
C THR A 97 5.38 3.80 19.20
N VAL A 98 4.42 3.94 20.12
CA VAL A 98 3.69 5.19 20.36
C VAL A 98 3.86 5.63 21.81
N ILE A 99 4.34 6.86 22.02
CA ILE A 99 4.29 7.55 23.32
C ILE A 99 3.13 8.53 23.29
N GLN A 100 2.14 8.33 24.16
CA GLN A 100 0.93 9.13 24.17
C GLN A 100 0.50 9.62 25.55
N PHE A 101 -0.18 10.75 25.57
CA PHE A 101 -0.88 11.27 26.74
C PHE A 101 -2.07 12.12 26.30
N ASN A 102 -2.78 12.77 27.24
CA ASN A 102 -3.99 13.55 26.95
C ASN A 102 -4.10 14.84 27.79
N ASP A 103 -2.97 15.48 28.11
CA ASP A 103 -2.97 16.73 28.86
C ASP A 103 -3.12 17.96 27.94
N PHE A 104 -3.52 19.09 28.51
CA PHE A 104 -3.91 20.29 27.77
C PHE A 104 -3.65 21.60 28.56
N GLY A 105 -3.84 22.74 27.91
CA GLY A 105 -3.75 24.05 28.53
C GLY A 105 -2.39 24.69 28.33
N ASN A 106 -1.50 24.67 29.33
CA ASN A 106 -0.19 25.32 29.20
C ASN A 106 0.74 24.45 28.32
N PRO A 107 1.12 24.91 27.10
CA PRO A 107 1.86 24.09 26.14
C PRO A 107 3.17 23.51 26.68
N ILE A 108 3.82 24.22 27.60
CA ILE A 108 5.10 23.78 28.19
C ILE A 108 4.87 22.55 29.08
N THR A 109 3.84 22.57 29.93
CA THR A 109 3.59 21.49 30.90
C THR A 109 2.71 20.39 30.34
N SER A 110 1.85 20.69 29.36
CA SER A 110 0.88 19.75 28.79
C SER A 110 1.46 18.86 27.68
N SER A 111 2.66 19.14 27.20
CA SER A 111 3.36 18.32 26.21
C SER A 111 3.52 16.86 26.67
N THR A 112 3.16 15.90 25.80
CA THR A 112 3.39 14.46 26.05
C THR A 112 4.87 14.14 26.17
N PHE A 113 5.70 14.68 25.26
CA PHE A 113 7.14 14.52 25.26
C PHE A 113 7.85 15.87 25.36
N GLN A 114 8.75 16.05 26.31
CA GLN A 114 9.53 17.27 26.49
C GLN A 114 11.02 16.96 26.37
N LEU A 115 11.67 17.59 25.40
CA LEU A 115 13.11 17.48 25.17
C LEU A 115 13.81 18.79 25.50
N ARG A 116 14.70 18.74 26.48
CA ARG A 116 15.55 19.87 26.90
C ARG A 116 17.04 19.55 26.85
N ALA A 117 17.40 18.30 26.54
CA ALA A 117 18.77 17.82 26.46
C ALA A 117 19.31 17.95 25.04
N GLU A 118 20.54 18.46 24.93
CA GLU A 118 21.27 18.57 23.67
C GLU A 118 21.77 17.19 23.20
N ASN A 119 22.16 17.09 21.92
CA ASN A 119 22.63 15.84 21.33
C ASN A 119 21.63 14.69 21.51
N PHE A 120 20.46 14.87 20.91
CA PHE A 120 19.38 13.88 20.96
C PHE A 120 19.05 13.40 19.56
N VAL A 121 18.90 12.08 19.41
CA VAL A 121 18.40 11.46 18.18
C VAL A 121 17.19 10.61 18.54
N ALA A 122 16.09 10.77 17.81
CA ALA A 122 14.97 9.84 17.85
C ALA A 122 14.71 9.22 16.49
N LYS A 123 14.37 7.93 16.49
CA LYS A 123 14.01 7.18 15.29
C LYS A 123 12.75 6.35 15.52
N GLY A 124 11.83 6.34 14.57
CA GLY A 124 10.77 5.32 14.52
C GLY A 124 9.83 5.33 15.73
N ILE A 125 9.51 6.50 16.27
CA ILE A 125 8.58 6.68 17.40
C ILE A 125 7.51 7.69 17.03
N MET A 126 6.27 7.44 17.45
CA MET A 126 5.19 8.40 17.37
C MET A 126 4.89 9.06 18.71
N PHE A 127 4.98 10.38 18.76
CA PHE A 127 4.57 11.21 19.88
C PHE A 127 3.16 11.72 19.63
N LYS A 128 2.24 11.45 20.56
CA LYS A 128 0.82 11.75 20.37
C LYS A 128 0.22 12.45 21.58
N ASN A 129 -0.57 13.49 21.33
CA ASN A 129 -1.49 14.02 22.33
C ASN A 129 -2.93 13.76 21.87
N THR A 130 -3.66 13.01 22.69
CA THR A 130 -5.00 12.53 22.36
C THR A 130 -6.11 13.46 22.82
N TYR A 131 -5.81 14.52 23.56
CA TYR A 131 -6.83 15.36 24.20
C TYR A 131 -7.90 15.86 23.23
N ASN A 132 -7.49 16.56 22.17
CA ASN A 132 -8.40 17.10 21.17
C ASN A 132 -8.91 16.05 20.17
N LEU A 133 -8.27 14.88 20.09
CA LEU A 133 -8.65 13.81 19.15
C LEU A 133 -9.87 13.00 19.63
N VAL A 134 -10.15 13.01 20.93
CA VAL A 134 -11.22 12.23 21.57
C VAL A 134 -12.49 13.07 21.78
N ILE A 135 -12.47 14.38 21.49
CA ILE A 135 -13.62 15.26 21.69
C ILE A 135 -14.73 14.92 20.66
N PRO A 136 -15.97 14.63 21.10
CA PRO A 136 -17.07 14.34 20.19
C PRO A 136 -17.35 15.52 19.25
N ARG A 137 -17.39 15.24 17.95
CA ARG A 137 -17.76 16.22 16.93
C ARG A 137 -19.17 16.75 17.21
N GLY A 138 -19.30 18.06 17.44
CA GLY A 138 -20.61 18.73 17.58
C GLY A 138 -21.18 18.85 18.99
N SER A 139 -20.37 18.69 20.05
CA SER A 139 -20.79 19.14 21.39
C SER A 139 -20.59 20.65 21.49
N ASP A 140 -21.69 21.41 21.42
CA ASP A 140 -21.75 22.85 21.70
C ASP A 140 -21.24 23.12 23.13
N GLY A 141 -19.92 23.26 23.29
CA GLY A 141 -19.30 23.55 24.60
C GLY A 141 -17.82 23.24 24.74
N ASN A 142 -17.24 22.29 23.98
CA ASN A 142 -15.81 21.95 24.11
C ASN A 142 -14.95 22.73 23.11
N LYS A 143 -14.23 23.73 23.62
CA LYS A 143 -13.28 24.54 22.87
C LYS A 143 -12.00 23.73 22.60
N ILE A 144 -11.51 23.74 21.37
CA ILE A 144 -10.14 23.27 21.07
C ILE A 144 -9.16 24.13 21.84
N ILE A 145 -8.27 23.49 22.57
CA ILE A 145 -7.26 24.13 23.41
C ILE A 145 -5.90 23.51 23.12
N GLN A 146 -4.84 24.23 23.51
CA GLN A 146 -3.47 23.80 23.28
C GLN A 146 -3.21 22.44 23.94
N ALA A 147 -2.73 21.48 23.16
CA ALA A 147 -2.42 20.14 23.65
C ALA A 147 -1.23 19.55 22.86
N PRO A 148 0.01 20.01 23.10
CA PRO A 148 1.15 19.59 22.30
C PRO A 148 1.46 18.09 22.46
N ALA A 149 1.88 17.46 21.37
CA ALA A 149 2.50 16.15 21.41
C ALA A 149 3.95 16.24 21.87
N THR A 150 4.67 17.26 21.40
CA THR A 150 6.11 17.40 21.67
C THR A 150 6.52 18.85 21.87
N LEU A 151 7.37 19.08 22.87
CA LEU A 151 8.14 20.32 23.06
C LEU A 151 9.63 20.03 22.89
N ILE A 152 10.28 20.81 22.04
CA ILE A 152 11.73 20.75 21.80
C ILE A 152 12.34 22.10 22.14
N ALA A 153 13.16 22.12 23.17
CA ALA A 153 13.93 23.29 23.58
C ALA A 153 15.36 22.84 23.89
N ALA A 154 16.06 22.35 22.87
CA ALA A 154 17.36 21.71 22.95
C ALA A 154 18.13 21.87 21.64
N ASP A 155 19.46 21.96 21.69
CA ASP A 155 20.28 22.10 20.47
C ASP A 155 20.77 20.74 19.95
N MET A 156 21.07 20.69 18.65
CA MET A 156 21.63 19.51 17.97
C MET A 156 20.72 18.27 18.08
N VAL A 157 19.49 18.40 17.58
CA VAL A 157 18.46 17.35 17.66
C VAL A 157 18.14 16.78 16.28
N LYS A 158 18.04 15.45 16.17
CA LYS A 158 17.58 14.77 14.95
C LYS A 158 16.36 13.90 15.21
N PHE A 159 15.38 13.94 14.30
CA PHE A 159 14.25 13.02 14.25
C PHE A 159 14.19 12.34 12.89
N TYR A 160 14.13 11.01 12.88
CA TYR A 160 14.06 10.19 11.67
C TYR A 160 12.84 9.28 11.70
N GLU A 161 12.00 9.32 10.67
CA GLU A 161 10.82 8.42 10.56
C GLU A 161 9.88 8.50 11.78
N CYS A 162 9.88 9.64 12.48
CA CYS A 162 9.06 9.89 13.65
C CYS A 162 7.68 10.45 13.28
N GLY A 163 6.71 10.26 14.17
CA GLY A 163 5.36 10.80 14.04
C GLY A 163 5.03 11.81 15.13
N PHE A 164 4.29 12.87 14.80
CA PHE A 164 3.81 13.87 15.75
C PHE A 164 2.33 14.15 15.48
N ILE A 165 1.45 13.83 16.43
CA ILE A 165 -0.01 13.95 16.22
C ILE A 165 -0.68 14.67 17.39
N SER A 166 -1.35 15.78 17.07
CA SER A 166 -2.33 16.47 17.91
C SER A 166 -3.23 17.34 17.02
N VAL A 167 -3.87 18.39 17.56
CA VAL A 167 -4.74 19.31 16.83
C VAL A 167 -4.23 20.74 16.93
N GLN A 168 -4.18 21.31 18.13
CA GLN A 168 -3.61 22.63 18.36
C GLN A 168 -2.25 22.48 19.04
N ASP A 169 -1.25 23.19 18.49
CA ASP A 169 0.12 23.28 19.01
C ASP A 169 0.87 21.93 19.02
N THR A 170 0.64 21.05 18.03
CA THR A 170 1.19 19.67 17.98
C THR A 170 2.68 19.58 18.29
N LEU A 171 3.50 20.34 17.57
CA LEU A 171 4.96 20.36 17.67
C LEU A 171 5.42 21.76 18.07
N ALA A 172 5.78 21.90 19.34
CA ALA A 172 6.42 23.09 19.89
C ALA A 172 7.94 23.02 19.64
N ASP A 173 8.33 23.36 18.41
CA ASP A 173 9.71 23.50 17.93
C ASP A 173 10.31 24.84 18.44
N ALA A 174 10.66 24.88 19.74
CA ALA A 174 10.77 26.13 20.47
C ALA A 174 12.15 26.80 20.36
N LEU A 175 13.25 26.04 20.50
CA LEU A 175 14.61 26.60 20.58
C LEU A 175 15.65 25.53 20.25
N GLY A 176 16.65 25.90 19.43
CA GLY A 176 17.78 25.05 19.07
C GLY A 176 17.80 24.70 17.58
N ARG A 177 18.83 23.95 17.15
CA ARG A 177 18.97 23.45 15.78
C ARG A 177 18.41 22.04 15.68
N HIS A 178 17.45 21.85 14.79
CA HIS A 178 16.76 20.56 14.65
C HIS A 178 16.68 20.11 13.20
N TYR A 179 16.80 18.80 13.01
CA TYR A 179 16.67 18.17 11.71
C TYR A 179 15.61 17.08 11.75
N PHE A 180 14.58 17.21 10.93
CA PHE A 180 13.51 16.23 10.78
C PHE A 180 13.61 15.62 9.39
N LYS A 181 13.78 14.30 9.30
CA LYS A 181 13.86 13.58 8.02
C LYS A 181 12.83 12.47 7.94
N SER A 182 12.04 12.45 6.86
CA SER A 182 11.00 11.44 6.62
C SER A 182 9.97 11.34 7.76
N CYS A 183 9.70 12.44 8.46
CA CYS A 183 8.76 12.49 9.59
C CYS A 183 7.33 12.75 9.12
N TYR A 184 6.36 12.34 9.93
CA TYR A 184 4.94 12.63 9.76
C TYR A 184 4.47 13.60 10.84
N ILE A 185 3.92 14.75 10.46
CA ILE A 185 3.43 15.77 11.40
C ILE A 185 1.98 16.11 11.07
N GLU A 186 1.09 15.98 12.05
CA GLU A 186 -0.36 16.19 11.89
C GLU A 186 -0.92 17.20 12.90
N GLY A 187 -1.76 18.12 12.41
CA GLY A 187 -2.51 19.04 13.26
C GLY A 187 -3.38 20.01 12.47
N ALA A 188 -3.91 21.03 13.16
CA ALA A 188 -4.87 21.97 12.58
C ALA A 188 -4.56 23.44 12.90
N ILE A 189 -4.21 23.79 14.14
CA ILE A 189 -3.94 25.19 14.55
C ILE A 189 -2.50 25.29 15.06
N ASP A 190 -1.71 26.17 14.44
CA ASP A 190 -0.31 26.46 14.80
C ASP A 190 0.49 25.19 15.09
N PHE A 191 0.27 24.14 14.31
CA PHE A 191 0.67 22.81 14.75
C PHE A 191 2.18 22.57 14.64
N ILE A 192 2.93 23.46 13.97
CA ILE A 192 4.38 23.60 14.05
C ILE A 192 4.70 25.04 14.49
N TRP A 193 5.15 25.25 15.72
CA TRP A 193 5.29 26.60 16.27
C TRP A 193 6.49 26.73 17.20
N GLY A 194 6.98 27.96 17.38
CA GLY A 194 8.17 28.24 18.20
C GLY A 194 9.28 28.98 17.46
N GLY A 195 10.47 29.03 18.03
CA GLY A 195 11.63 29.78 17.52
C GLY A 195 12.81 28.89 17.12
N GLY A 196 12.56 27.62 16.77
CA GLY A 196 13.60 26.70 16.31
C GLY A 196 14.28 27.14 15.01
N GLN A 197 15.52 26.68 14.83
CA GLN A 197 16.24 26.70 13.57
C GLN A 197 16.17 25.30 12.98
N SER A 198 15.28 25.06 12.03
CA SER A 198 14.89 23.69 11.70
C SER A 198 14.65 23.46 10.22
N THR A 199 15.15 22.31 9.76
CA THR A 199 14.89 21.78 8.42
C THR A 199 14.04 20.53 8.55
N TYR A 200 12.93 20.54 7.83
CA TYR A 200 12.02 19.43 7.63
C TYR A 200 12.27 18.93 6.20
N GLN A 201 12.93 17.79 6.05
CA GLN A 201 13.28 17.21 4.76
C GLN A 201 12.50 15.91 4.51
N ASP A 202 11.91 15.78 3.33
CA ASP A 202 11.12 14.60 2.92
C ASP A 202 9.97 14.26 3.90
N CYS A 203 9.50 15.25 4.67
CA CYS A 203 8.44 15.07 5.64
C CYS A 203 7.05 15.12 5.00
N THR A 204 6.10 14.45 5.65
CA THR A 204 4.67 14.59 5.33
C THR A 204 4.02 15.49 6.37
N ILE A 205 3.44 16.60 5.90
CA ILE A 205 2.77 17.60 6.71
C ILE A 205 1.26 17.49 6.44
N ASN A 206 0.49 16.97 7.40
CA ASN A 206 -0.93 16.68 7.23
C ASN A 206 -1.83 17.62 8.05
N ALA A 207 -2.53 18.53 7.37
CA ALA A 207 -3.46 19.45 8.00
C ALA A 207 -4.86 18.84 8.17
N THR A 208 -5.38 18.74 9.40
CA THR A 208 -6.67 18.09 9.70
C THR A 208 -7.76 19.09 10.12
N THR A 209 -7.93 20.20 9.38
CA THR A 209 -8.83 21.30 9.77
C THR A 209 -10.32 20.97 9.78
N GLY A 210 -10.74 19.81 9.26
CA GLY A 210 -12.10 19.30 9.42
C GLY A 210 -12.55 19.20 10.88
N VAL A 211 -11.62 19.09 11.84
CA VAL A 211 -11.91 19.12 13.28
C VAL A 211 -12.31 20.51 13.80
N LEU A 212 -12.05 21.57 13.03
CA LEU A 212 -12.29 22.97 13.41
C LEU A 212 -13.69 23.48 13.02
N GLY A 213 -14.51 22.67 12.35
CA GLY A 213 -15.89 23.07 12.00
C GLY A 213 -15.98 24.19 10.96
N GLY A 214 -15.02 24.26 10.01
CA GLY A 214 -15.02 25.24 8.92
C GLY A 214 -14.11 26.47 9.14
N ILE A 215 -13.41 26.53 10.28
CA ILE A 215 -12.38 27.53 10.54
C ILE A 215 -11.07 27.10 9.85
N SER A 216 -10.36 28.05 9.25
CA SER A 216 -9.05 27.80 8.65
C SER A 216 -7.99 27.46 9.70
N GLY A 217 -7.16 26.48 9.38
CA GLY A 217 -5.99 26.13 10.17
C GLY A 217 -4.73 26.91 9.82
N TYR A 218 -3.64 26.65 10.54
CA TYR A 218 -2.31 27.19 10.26
C TYR A 218 -1.27 26.10 10.46
N ILE A 219 -0.45 25.84 9.43
CA ILE A 219 0.64 24.85 9.54
C ILE A 219 1.72 25.39 10.46
N THR A 220 2.23 26.58 10.16
CA THR A 220 3.35 27.17 10.91
C THR A 220 2.97 28.41 11.72
N ALA A 221 3.58 28.57 12.89
CA ALA A 221 3.55 29.79 13.68
C ALA A 221 4.94 30.11 14.21
N GLN A 222 5.84 30.53 13.31
CA GLN A 222 7.26 30.72 13.60
C GLN A 222 7.50 32.05 14.36
N GLY A 223 8.36 31.98 15.38
CA GLY A 223 8.50 32.96 16.45
C GLY A 223 9.85 33.69 16.52
N ARG A 224 10.55 33.90 15.40
CA ARG A 224 11.79 34.68 15.34
C ARG A 224 11.57 36.14 15.75
N THR A 225 12.45 36.65 16.62
CA THR A 225 12.24 37.95 17.31
C THR A 225 13.16 39.09 16.88
N SER A 226 14.23 38.82 16.13
CA SER A 226 15.14 39.84 15.58
C SER A 226 15.75 39.41 14.24
N THR A 227 16.38 40.35 13.54
CA THR A 227 17.14 40.08 12.29
C THR A 227 18.44 39.32 12.52
N ASP A 228 19.03 39.43 13.71
CA ASP A 228 20.31 38.77 14.05
C ASP A 228 20.13 37.31 14.50
N ASP A 229 18.88 36.91 14.75
CA ASP A 229 18.52 35.53 15.09
C ASP A 229 18.56 34.65 13.83
N ASN A 230 19.28 33.53 13.89
CA ASN A 230 19.40 32.57 12.78
C ASN A 230 18.23 31.57 12.69
N SER A 231 17.27 31.62 13.62
CA SER A 231 16.09 30.74 13.61
C SER A 231 15.23 30.86 12.35
N GLY A 232 14.46 29.82 12.05
CA GLY A 232 13.70 29.71 10.81
C GLY A 232 13.25 28.28 10.58
N TYR A 233 12.12 28.12 9.88
CA TYR A 233 11.68 26.80 9.43
C TYR A 233 11.86 26.66 7.92
N VAL A 234 12.49 25.57 7.51
CA VAL A 234 12.72 25.25 6.09
C VAL A 234 12.08 23.88 5.81
N PHE A 235 11.09 23.87 4.93
CA PHE A 235 10.43 22.65 4.45
C PHE A 235 11.01 22.33 3.08
N ASP A 236 11.86 21.32 3.00
CA ASP A 236 12.55 20.89 1.79
C ASP A 236 11.94 19.57 1.31
N SER A 237 11.45 19.55 0.06
CA SER A 237 10.95 18.32 -0.58
C SER A 237 9.83 17.62 0.21
N CYS A 238 9.03 18.39 0.94
CA CYS A 238 7.93 17.89 1.77
C CYS A 238 6.63 17.69 0.97
N ASN A 239 5.76 16.83 1.49
CA ASN A 239 4.38 16.68 1.02
C ASN A 239 3.43 17.39 1.98
N VAL A 240 2.81 18.47 1.53
CA VAL A 240 1.82 19.25 2.30
C VAL A 240 0.42 18.86 1.89
N MET A 241 -0.26 18.07 2.72
CA MET A 241 -1.56 17.46 2.43
C MET A 241 -2.58 17.72 3.54
N GLY A 242 -3.79 17.18 3.38
CA GLY A 242 -4.83 17.16 4.40
C GLY A 242 -6.15 17.80 3.97
N THR A 243 -7.03 18.04 4.93
CA THR A 243 -8.32 18.70 4.74
C THR A 243 -8.16 20.20 4.94
N GLY A 244 -8.43 21.00 3.90
CA GLY A 244 -8.49 22.47 3.98
C GLY A 244 -9.86 23.00 4.43
N PRO A 245 -10.01 24.32 4.66
CA PRO A 245 -9.02 25.38 4.37
C PRO A 245 -7.91 25.47 5.42
N VAL A 246 -6.66 25.74 5.00
CA VAL A 246 -5.50 25.95 5.88
C VAL A 246 -4.50 26.96 5.28
N TYR A 247 -3.83 27.74 6.12
CA TYR A 247 -2.69 28.60 5.74
C TYR A 247 -1.36 27.86 5.93
N LEU A 248 -0.37 28.13 5.08
CA LEU A 248 1.01 27.66 5.24
C LEU A 248 1.64 28.19 6.53
N GLY A 249 1.22 29.38 6.98
CA GLY A 249 1.67 29.90 8.25
C GLY A 249 1.10 31.25 8.64
N ARG A 250 1.36 31.60 9.89
CA ARG A 250 1.14 32.94 10.42
C ARG A 250 2.27 33.44 11.30
N ALA A 251 2.52 34.74 11.27
CA ALA A 251 3.64 35.34 12.01
C ALA A 251 3.36 35.40 13.52
N TYR A 252 3.91 34.44 14.27
CA TYR A 252 3.81 34.45 15.73
C TYR A 252 4.66 35.56 16.36
N ARG A 253 5.79 35.91 15.72
CA ARG A 253 6.64 37.06 16.10
C ARG A 253 7.03 37.89 14.88
N ARG A 254 7.49 39.13 15.14
CA ARG A 254 7.70 40.19 14.14
C ARG A 254 8.62 39.81 12.97
N TYR A 255 9.63 38.99 13.22
CA TYR A 255 10.64 38.61 12.22
C TYR A 255 10.47 37.17 11.74
N SER A 256 9.24 36.64 11.81
CA SER A 256 8.92 35.25 11.48
C SER A 256 9.52 34.84 10.13
N ARG A 257 10.19 33.67 10.10
CA ARG A 257 10.88 33.18 8.91
C ARG A 257 10.52 31.72 8.60
N VAL A 258 9.91 31.50 7.44
CA VAL A 258 9.49 30.19 6.94
C VAL A 258 9.73 30.09 5.44
N VAL A 259 10.33 28.98 5.01
CA VAL A 259 10.62 28.68 3.60
C VAL A 259 9.99 27.35 3.25
N PHE A 260 9.19 27.31 2.18
CA PHE A 260 8.82 26.06 1.51
C PHE A 260 9.64 25.97 0.21
N TYR A 261 10.45 24.92 0.08
CA TYR A 261 11.34 24.68 -1.04
C TYR A 261 11.06 23.31 -1.64
N LYS A 262 10.89 23.23 -2.97
CA LYS A 262 10.68 21.98 -3.72
C LYS A 262 9.58 21.06 -3.16
N SER A 263 8.65 21.64 -2.41
CA SER A 263 7.62 20.89 -1.70
C SER A 263 6.38 20.74 -2.58
N TYR A 264 5.73 19.59 -2.51
CA TYR A 264 4.47 19.33 -3.20
C TYR A 264 3.30 19.72 -2.30
N ILE A 265 2.49 20.68 -2.74
CA ILE A 265 1.38 21.26 -1.99
C ILE A 265 0.06 20.83 -2.63
N TYR A 266 -0.71 20.02 -1.90
CA TYR A 266 -2.05 19.56 -2.32
C TYR A 266 -3.10 20.68 -2.18
N ASN A 267 -4.30 20.42 -2.71
CA ASN A 267 -5.41 21.39 -2.75
C ASN A 267 -6.12 21.54 -1.39
N SER A 268 -5.39 22.03 -0.40
CA SER A 268 -5.90 22.34 0.94
C SER A 268 -5.54 23.75 1.41
N ILE A 269 -4.55 24.38 0.76
CA ILE A 269 -4.07 25.72 1.08
C ILE A 269 -5.04 26.80 0.59
N VAL A 270 -5.33 27.79 1.42
CA VAL A 270 -6.13 28.96 1.02
C VAL A 270 -5.35 29.83 0.02
N PRO A 271 -6.01 30.50 -0.94
CA PRO A 271 -5.32 31.24 -2.00
C PRO A 271 -4.29 32.27 -1.51
N GLU A 272 -4.58 32.96 -0.40
CA GLU A 272 -3.71 33.94 0.24
C GLU A 272 -2.39 33.30 0.75
N GLY A 273 -2.43 32.01 1.10
CA GLY A 273 -1.30 31.20 1.57
C GLY A 273 -0.83 31.52 2.99
N TRP A 274 -0.69 32.80 3.34
CA TRP A 274 -0.05 33.26 4.57
C TRP A 274 -0.84 34.34 5.32
N SER A 275 -0.59 34.48 6.62
CA SER A 275 -1.18 35.54 7.45
C SER A 275 -0.12 36.30 8.26
N SER A 276 -0.19 37.62 8.28
CA SER A 276 0.67 38.46 9.14
C SER A 276 0.22 38.49 10.60
N TRP A 277 -0.91 37.86 10.93
CA TRP A 277 -1.52 37.83 12.26
C TRP A 277 -1.59 39.23 12.91
N SER A 278 -0.92 39.43 14.04
CA SER A 278 -0.92 40.69 14.80
C SER A 278 0.11 41.70 14.28
N TYR A 279 0.81 41.38 13.20
CA TYR A 279 1.86 42.22 12.58
C TYR A 279 1.43 42.80 11.24
N ALA A 280 0.13 43.00 11.04
CA ALA A 280 -0.39 43.74 9.90
C ALA A 280 0.19 45.17 9.87
N GLY A 281 0.72 45.60 8.72
CA GLY A 281 1.48 46.85 8.57
C GLY A 281 2.97 46.75 8.93
N HIS A 282 3.45 45.57 9.29
CA HIS A 282 4.85 45.27 9.57
C HIS A 282 5.34 44.03 8.81
N GLU A 283 4.72 43.72 7.67
CA GLU A 283 5.04 42.55 6.85
C GLU A 283 6.45 42.63 6.25
N ASP A 284 7.01 43.83 6.13
CA ASP A 284 8.38 44.04 5.64
C ASP A 284 9.44 43.28 6.43
N SER A 285 9.21 43.04 7.74
CA SER A 285 10.12 42.28 8.60
C SER A 285 9.90 40.76 8.57
N ILE A 286 8.81 40.28 7.98
CA ILE A 286 8.50 38.85 7.86
C ILE A 286 9.23 38.28 6.64
N THR A 287 9.77 37.08 6.76
CA THR A 287 10.45 36.36 5.66
C THR A 287 9.73 35.06 5.34
N TYR A 288 8.66 35.14 4.53
CA TYR A 288 7.97 33.98 3.99
C TYR A 288 8.22 33.85 2.50
N THR A 289 8.49 32.64 2.04
CA THR A 289 8.74 32.36 0.62
C THR A 289 8.36 30.93 0.25
N GLU A 290 7.90 30.76 -0.98
CA GLU A 290 7.60 29.48 -1.63
C GLU A 290 8.45 29.43 -2.90
N VAL A 291 9.33 28.44 -3.02
CA VAL A 291 10.28 28.34 -4.14
C VAL A 291 10.27 26.93 -4.72
N GLU A 292 10.05 26.84 -6.03
CA GLU A 292 9.96 25.56 -6.77
C GLU A 292 8.90 24.59 -6.17
N CYS A 293 7.90 25.10 -5.46
CA CYS A 293 6.78 24.31 -5.00
C CYS A 293 5.89 23.90 -6.18
N THR A 294 5.30 22.72 -6.08
CA THR A 294 4.43 22.15 -7.12
C THR A 294 3.11 21.67 -6.53
N GLY A 295 2.16 21.31 -7.39
CA GLY A 295 0.84 20.80 -6.98
C GLY A 295 -0.25 21.89 -6.92
N PRO A 296 -1.53 21.50 -6.80
CA PRO A 296 -2.66 22.41 -6.96
C PRO A 296 -2.77 23.49 -5.88
N GLY A 297 -2.17 23.29 -4.70
CA GLY A 297 -2.14 24.31 -3.64
C GLY A 297 -1.00 25.32 -3.78
N SER A 298 -0.11 25.16 -4.78
CA SER A 298 1.05 26.04 -5.01
C SER A 298 0.77 27.22 -5.96
N ASP A 299 -0.48 27.47 -6.33
CA ASP A 299 -0.85 28.62 -7.17
C ASP A 299 -0.51 29.95 -6.47
N MET A 300 0.40 30.71 -7.10
CA MET A 300 0.90 31.97 -6.59
C MET A 300 0.03 33.18 -6.96
N SER A 301 -0.96 33.02 -7.85
CA SER A 301 -1.72 34.13 -8.46
C SER A 301 -2.51 35.00 -7.49
N LYS A 302 -2.83 34.47 -6.31
CA LYS A 302 -3.61 35.13 -5.24
C LYS A 302 -2.88 35.19 -3.91
N ARG A 303 -1.58 34.88 -3.89
CA ARG A 303 -0.78 34.97 -2.67
C ARG A 303 -0.71 36.40 -2.17
N VAL A 304 -0.48 36.54 -0.88
CA VAL A 304 -0.21 37.84 -0.26
C VAL A 304 0.93 38.58 -0.99
N GLU A 305 0.76 39.89 -1.22
CA GLU A 305 1.71 40.70 -2.00
C GLU A 305 3.07 40.87 -1.31
N TRP A 306 3.13 40.69 0.01
CA TRP A 306 4.33 40.88 0.83
C TRP A 306 5.21 39.61 0.93
N LEU A 307 4.91 38.56 0.17
CA LEU A 307 5.77 37.39 0.08
C LEU A 307 7.17 37.78 -0.40
N LYS A 308 8.22 37.27 0.24
CA LYS A 308 9.60 37.64 -0.09
C LYS A 308 10.09 36.82 -1.28
N ASN A 309 10.64 37.52 -2.27
CA ASN A 309 11.43 36.93 -3.34
C ASN A 309 12.91 37.07 -2.95
N LEU A 310 13.51 35.98 -2.45
CA LEU A 310 14.89 35.96 -2.01
C LEU A 310 15.84 35.84 -3.19
N SER A 311 17.02 36.46 -3.11
CA SER A 311 18.08 36.21 -4.09
C SER A 311 18.56 34.74 -4.01
N PRO A 312 19.13 34.18 -5.10
CA PRO A 312 19.66 32.82 -5.08
C PRO A 312 20.66 32.57 -3.94
N ASP A 313 21.49 33.55 -3.61
CA ASP A 313 22.49 33.46 -2.54
C ASP A 313 21.83 33.44 -1.15
N GLU A 314 20.85 34.31 -0.91
CA GLU A 314 20.08 34.32 0.36
C GLU A 314 19.29 33.04 0.55
N LEU A 315 18.67 32.53 -0.52
CA LEU A 315 17.94 31.28 -0.50
C LEU A 315 18.88 30.11 -0.19
N PHE A 316 20.04 30.03 -0.86
CA PHE A 316 21.03 28.98 -0.66
C PHE A 316 21.45 28.87 0.81
N LEU A 317 21.69 30.00 1.49
CA LEU A 317 22.04 30.03 2.91
C LEU A 317 20.97 29.42 3.84
N LEU A 318 19.71 29.38 3.41
CA LEU A 318 18.60 28.80 4.16
C LEU A 318 18.34 27.34 3.78
N ILE A 319 18.40 26.99 2.50
CA ILE A 319 18.03 25.64 2.03
C ILE A 319 19.18 24.63 2.16
N ASP A 320 20.43 25.08 2.14
CA ASP A 320 21.56 24.18 2.33
C ASP A 320 21.69 23.80 3.82
N VAL A 321 21.50 22.51 4.10
CA VAL A 321 21.57 21.97 5.48
C VAL A 321 22.93 22.23 6.11
N GLN A 322 24.01 22.27 5.31
CA GLN A 322 25.36 22.48 5.83
C GLN A 322 25.55 23.92 6.33
N THR A 323 25.11 24.92 5.57
CA THR A 323 25.18 26.33 5.99
C THR A 323 24.13 26.68 7.03
N PHE A 324 22.88 26.20 6.86
CA PHE A 324 21.78 26.58 7.72
C PHE A 324 21.83 25.86 9.07
N LEU A 325 21.98 24.53 9.09
CA LEU A 325 21.92 23.76 10.34
C LEU A 325 23.27 23.26 10.84
N ASN A 326 24.11 22.70 9.97
CA ASN A 326 25.27 21.92 10.37
C ASN A 326 26.53 22.76 10.63
N GLN A 327 26.35 23.99 11.10
CA GLN A 327 27.47 24.85 11.49
C GLN A 327 28.30 24.16 12.58
N GLY A 328 29.57 23.95 12.30
CA GLY A 328 30.49 23.24 13.19
C GLY A 328 30.43 21.71 13.13
N GLY A 329 29.79 21.13 12.10
CA GLY A 329 29.83 19.69 11.80
C GLY A 329 29.27 18.82 12.92
N TRP A 330 28.19 19.25 13.57
CA TRP A 330 27.63 18.52 14.70
C TRP A 330 26.84 17.29 14.25
N MET A 331 26.25 17.31 13.06
CA MET A 331 25.45 16.21 12.56
C MET A 331 26.29 14.96 12.33
N GLU A 332 27.54 15.08 11.86
CA GLU A 332 28.46 13.97 11.64
C GLU A 332 29.03 13.36 12.93
N ARG A 333 28.84 14.03 14.09
CA ARG A 333 29.31 13.58 15.42
C ARG A 333 28.24 12.85 16.21
N GLN A 334 27.07 12.63 15.62
CA GLN A 334 25.97 11.91 16.24
C GLN A 334 25.82 10.55 15.57
N PRO A 335 25.36 9.53 16.31
CA PRO A 335 25.10 8.23 15.74
C PRO A 335 24.04 8.39 14.66
N GLU A 336 24.36 7.91 13.45
CA GLU A 336 23.33 7.73 12.44
C GLU A 336 22.46 6.54 12.87
N PRO A 337 21.14 6.70 13.01
CA PRO A 337 20.27 5.57 13.29
C PRO A 337 20.54 4.48 12.25
N PRO A 338 20.54 3.18 12.60
CA PRO A 338 20.83 2.13 11.64
C PRO A 338 19.85 2.25 10.48
N PHE A 339 20.31 2.79 9.35
CA PHE A 339 19.53 2.88 8.14
C PHE A 339 19.32 1.43 7.68
N SER A 340 18.07 1.03 7.49
CA SER A 340 17.82 0.01 6.48
C SER A 340 18.37 0.62 5.19
N HIS A 341 19.37 -0.03 4.58
CA HIS A 341 19.91 0.39 3.29
C HIS A 341 18.80 0.29 2.23
N VAL A 342 17.91 1.27 2.20
CA VAL A 342 17.25 1.70 0.98
C VAL A 342 18.34 2.48 0.27
N LEU A 343 18.89 1.87 -0.79
CA LEU A 343 19.86 2.47 -1.68
C LEU A 343 19.57 3.96 -1.89
N ASP A 344 20.48 4.78 -1.38
CA ASP A 344 20.58 6.21 -1.66
C ASP A 344 21.04 6.37 -3.12
N TYR A 345 20.15 6.00 -4.06
CA TYR A 345 20.41 6.00 -5.50
C TYR A 345 20.55 7.43 -6.05
N TYR A 346 20.22 8.46 -5.26
CA TYR A 346 20.31 9.86 -5.68
C TYR A 346 21.68 10.51 -5.42
N GLN A 347 22.56 9.95 -4.58
CA GLN A 347 23.92 10.47 -4.40
C GLN A 347 24.96 9.85 -5.35
N PHE A 348 24.67 8.72 -5.99
CA PHE A 348 25.62 8.11 -6.96
C PHE A 348 25.55 8.75 -8.36
N VAL A 349 24.45 9.44 -8.69
CA VAL A 349 24.29 10.12 -9.99
C VAL A 349 25.07 11.46 -10.07
N ARG A 350 25.54 12.03 -8.95
CA ARG A 350 26.36 13.25 -8.94
C ARG A 350 27.88 13.05 -8.98
N ARG A 351 28.38 11.81 -9.07
CA ARG A 351 29.82 11.50 -9.25
C ARG A 351 30.18 10.75 -10.53
N CYS A 352 29.26 10.67 -11.48
CA CYS A 352 29.56 10.29 -12.87
C CYS A 352 29.08 11.40 -13.80
N SER A 353 29.74 12.56 -13.72
CA SER A 353 29.57 13.66 -14.69
C SER A 353 30.85 14.49 -14.78
N ILE A 354 32.01 13.81 -14.88
CA ILE A 354 33.21 14.41 -15.47
C ILE A 354 33.95 13.27 -16.18
N ALA A 355 33.68 13.13 -17.47
CA ALA A 355 34.63 12.64 -18.46
C ALA A 355 34.01 12.90 -19.83
N ASP A 356 34.57 13.87 -20.52
CA ASP A 356 34.36 14.12 -21.94
C ASP A 356 34.37 12.80 -22.71
N THR A 357 33.28 12.49 -23.41
CA THR A 357 33.21 11.35 -24.31
C THR A 357 33.50 11.86 -25.72
N GLU A 358 34.77 11.90 -26.10
CA GLU A 358 35.13 11.84 -27.52
C GLU A 358 35.10 10.37 -27.99
N VAL A 359 34.36 10.17 -29.07
CA VAL A 359 34.21 8.91 -29.80
C VAL A 359 35.47 8.61 -30.60
N ILE A 360 36.02 7.40 -30.50
CA ILE A 360 36.71 6.73 -31.62
C ILE A 360 36.34 5.23 -31.62
N ASN A 361 35.64 4.78 -32.67
CA ASN A 361 35.62 3.37 -33.06
C ASN A 361 36.67 3.18 -34.17
N HIS A 362 37.60 2.24 -33.99
CA HIS A 362 38.39 1.65 -35.07
C HIS A 362 37.70 0.38 -35.58
N VAL A 363 37.50 0.26 -36.89
CA VAL A 363 37.56 -1.02 -37.62
C VAL A 363 38.60 -0.84 -38.72
N GLY A 364 39.57 -1.75 -38.77
CA GLY A 364 40.64 -1.74 -39.78
C GLY A 364 40.24 -2.43 -41.09
N ALA A 365 40.92 -2.05 -42.17
CA ALA A 365 41.86 -2.93 -42.86
C ALA A 365 42.68 -2.14 -43.92
N GLU A 366 44.00 -2.28 -43.80
CA GLU A 366 45.03 -2.38 -44.87
C GLU A 366 45.20 -1.24 -45.90
N GLU A 367 46.27 -0.44 -45.78
CA GLU A 367 47.49 -0.53 -46.62
C GLU A 367 48.53 0.58 -46.25
N GLU A 368 49.80 0.15 -46.25
CA GLU A 368 51.10 0.83 -46.46
C GLU A 368 51.43 2.30 -46.04
N VAL A 369 52.46 2.39 -45.18
CA VAL A 369 53.73 3.15 -45.32
C VAL A 369 53.75 4.70 -45.28
N GLN A 370 54.46 5.21 -44.25
CA GLN A 370 55.37 6.38 -44.17
C GLN A 370 54.92 7.74 -43.57
N ASP A 371 55.64 8.12 -42.49
CA ASP A 371 56.14 9.43 -42.05
C ASP A 371 55.22 10.67 -41.90
N GLN A 372 55.05 11.08 -40.62
CA GLN A 372 55.42 12.39 -40.05
C GLN A 372 54.52 13.65 -40.18
N GLU A 373 54.25 14.25 -39.00
CA GLU A 373 53.92 15.66 -38.66
C GLU A 373 52.52 16.30 -38.93
N ASP A 374 51.73 16.37 -37.85
CA ASP A 374 51.02 17.52 -37.23
C ASP A 374 50.17 18.59 -38.00
N ILE A 375 48.90 18.68 -37.53
CA ILE A 375 48.00 19.85 -37.29
C ILE A 375 46.86 20.22 -38.30
N SER A 376 45.63 20.07 -37.77
CA SER A 376 44.38 20.88 -37.88
C SER A 376 43.29 20.66 -38.97
N ALA A 377 42.04 20.62 -38.46
CA ALA A 377 40.76 21.14 -38.99
C ALA A 377 39.64 20.16 -39.47
N VAL A 378 38.56 20.11 -38.66
CA VAL A 378 37.11 20.30 -39.01
C VAL A 378 36.23 19.14 -39.57
N GLU A 379 35.19 18.83 -38.77
CA GLU A 379 33.77 18.41 -39.01
C GLU A 379 33.30 17.02 -39.55
N ILE A 380 32.68 16.27 -38.62
CA ILE A 380 31.31 15.67 -38.56
C ILE A 380 30.67 15.00 -39.82
N LYS A 381 30.32 13.70 -39.70
CA LYS A 381 28.92 13.16 -39.84
C LYS A 381 28.86 11.63 -39.70
N CYS A 382 27.99 11.14 -38.79
CA CYS A 382 27.47 9.76 -38.79
C CYS A 382 26.29 9.61 -39.78
N PRO A 383 26.00 8.39 -40.27
CA PRO A 383 24.66 8.02 -40.72
C PRO A 383 24.08 6.82 -39.94
N VAL A 384 22.82 6.93 -39.56
CA VAL A 384 21.89 5.82 -39.25
C VAL A 384 21.00 5.60 -40.49
N PRO A 385 20.49 4.40 -40.80
CA PRO A 385 19.63 4.19 -41.95
C PRO A 385 18.24 4.77 -41.76
N ILE A 386 17.70 5.16 -42.91
CA ILE A 386 16.50 5.96 -43.17
C ILE A 386 15.24 5.08 -43.22
N VAL A 387 14.14 5.57 -42.64
CA VAL A 387 12.78 5.27 -43.10
C VAL A 387 12.24 6.55 -43.76
N HIS A 388 11.89 6.44 -45.04
CA HIS A 388 11.44 7.53 -45.90
C HIS A 388 9.98 7.93 -45.63
N LEU A 389 9.72 9.24 -45.58
CA LEU A 389 8.42 9.85 -45.89
C LEU A 389 8.64 10.95 -46.94
N ASN A 390 7.85 10.90 -48.01
CA ASN A 390 7.92 11.79 -49.17
C ASN A 390 7.36 13.19 -48.88
N SER A 391 7.91 14.18 -49.57
CA SER A 391 7.52 15.59 -49.55
C SER A 391 7.17 16.08 -50.96
N ASP A 392 6.05 16.80 -51.07
CA ASP A 392 5.70 17.77 -52.12
C ASP A 392 4.85 18.81 -51.35
N ILE A 393 5.02 20.14 -51.33
CA ILE A 393 5.28 21.18 -52.34
C ILE A 393 5.77 22.44 -51.55
N LEU A 394 6.97 23.02 -51.81
CA LEU A 394 7.27 24.34 -52.45
C LEU A 394 6.26 25.49 -52.09
N GLN A 395 6.60 26.77 -51.84
CA GLN A 395 7.73 27.61 -52.25
C GLN A 395 7.61 29.00 -51.56
N THR A 396 8.77 29.64 -51.30
CA THR A 396 9.09 31.09 -51.36
C THR A 396 8.28 32.14 -50.57
N ASP A 397 8.93 32.82 -49.62
CA ASP A 397 9.50 34.15 -49.89
C ASP A 397 10.53 34.59 -48.81
N SER A 398 11.48 35.40 -49.26
CA SER A 398 12.75 35.74 -48.62
C SER A 398 12.78 37.07 -47.87
N LEU A 399 13.80 37.19 -46.99
CA LEU A 399 14.66 38.36 -46.68
C LEU A 399 14.51 39.04 -45.29
N THR A 400 15.50 38.71 -44.43
CA THR A 400 16.32 39.57 -43.54
C THR A 400 15.68 40.68 -42.68
N LEU A 401 15.81 40.58 -41.36
CA LEU A 401 16.68 41.45 -40.51
C LEU A 401 16.41 41.21 -39.00
N LEU A 402 17.48 40.80 -38.31
CA LEU A 402 17.90 41.16 -36.95
C LEU A 402 17.09 40.78 -35.70
N THR A 403 17.91 40.44 -34.70
CA THR A 403 17.77 40.56 -33.23
C THR A 403 16.97 39.53 -32.45
N GLU A 404 17.78 38.77 -31.69
CA GLU A 404 17.60 38.40 -30.27
C GLU A 404 16.42 37.53 -29.85
N GLY A 405 16.80 36.33 -29.37
CA GLY A 405 16.32 35.83 -28.09
C GLY A 405 14.89 35.32 -28.07
N THR A 406 14.63 34.18 -28.70
CA THR A 406 13.45 33.32 -28.40
C THR A 406 13.60 31.99 -29.14
N TYR A 407 14.31 31.02 -28.56
CA TYR A 407 14.18 29.62 -29.05
C TYR A 407 14.28 28.54 -27.95
N ILE A 408 14.53 28.90 -26.70
CA ILE A 408 14.45 27.93 -25.58
C ILE A 408 13.16 28.10 -24.77
N ASP A 409 12.53 29.29 -24.78
CA ASP A 409 11.25 29.50 -24.09
C ASP A 409 10.03 28.88 -24.78
N SER A 410 10.11 28.48 -26.05
CA SER A 410 8.97 27.87 -26.77
C SER A 410 8.92 26.34 -26.68
N LEU A 411 9.96 25.69 -26.14
CA LEU A 411 10.03 24.22 -26.05
C LEU A 411 9.85 23.69 -24.62
N LEU A 412 9.97 24.56 -23.61
CA LEU A 412 9.72 24.24 -22.19
C LEU A 412 8.44 24.88 -21.62
N THR A 413 7.73 25.71 -22.38
CA THR A 413 6.39 26.23 -22.02
C THR A 413 5.23 25.42 -22.59
N THR A 414 5.49 24.26 -23.18
CA THR A 414 4.45 23.33 -23.66
C THR A 414 4.66 21.92 -23.13
N LEU A 415 5.05 21.75 -21.85
CA LEU A 415 4.50 20.61 -21.13
C LEU A 415 3.06 21.00 -20.82
N PRO A 416 2.05 20.34 -21.40
CA PRO A 416 0.67 20.71 -21.15
C PRO A 416 0.47 20.57 -19.64
N VAL A 417 0.11 21.67 -18.98
CA VAL A 417 -0.52 21.60 -17.66
C VAL A 417 -1.78 20.78 -17.92
N LEU A 418 -1.69 19.48 -17.60
CA LEU A 418 -2.79 18.54 -17.78
C LEU A 418 -3.98 19.17 -17.06
N SER A 419 -5.02 19.49 -17.83
CA SER A 419 -6.30 19.95 -17.34
C SER A 419 -6.81 19.06 -16.20
N GLU A 420 -7.75 19.56 -15.39
CA GLU A 420 -8.35 18.76 -14.30
C GLU A 420 -8.88 17.39 -14.80
N GLU A 421 -9.27 17.33 -16.08
CA GLU A 421 -9.65 16.13 -16.80
C GLU A 421 -8.46 15.22 -17.10
N GLU A 422 -7.33 15.76 -17.57
CA GLU A 422 -6.11 15.02 -17.85
C GLU A 422 -5.35 14.55 -16.59
N GLN A 423 -5.43 15.29 -15.48
CA GLN A 423 -4.94 14.84 -14.16
C GLN A 423 -5.81 13.71 -13.60
N ASN A 424 -7.13 13.79 -13.78
CA ASN A 424 -8.03 12.66 -13.47
C ASN A 424 -7.74 11.46 -14.37
N VAL A 425 -7.40 11.67 -15.65
CA VAL A 425 -6.93 10.61 -16.55
C VAL A 425 -5.61 10.02 -16.06
N LEU A 426 -4.65 10.83 -15.60
CA LEU A 426 -3.36 10.34 -15.10
C LEU A 426 -3.50 9.57 -13.77
N ALA A 427 -4.38 10.01 -12.86
CA ALA A 427 -4.72 9.33 -11.62
C ALA A 427 -5.56 8.05 -11.84
N ALA A 428 -6.32 8.00 -12.94
CA ALA A 428 -7.00 6.80 -13.41
C ALA A 428 -6.09 5.86 -14.21
N THR A 429 -4.96 6.34 -14.71
CA THR A 429 -4.02 5.53 -15.51
C THR A 429 -3.21 4.62 -14.58
N PRO A 430 -3.19 3.29 -14.79
CA PRO A 430 -2.36 2.36 -14.02
C PRO A 430 -0.86 2.63 -14.14
N ALA A 431 -0.07 2.19 -13.16
CA ALA A 431 1.39 2.24 -13.23
C ALA A 431 1.96 1.37 -14.36
N HIS A 432 1.36 0.20 -14.59
CA HIS A 432 1.69 -0.73 -15.67
C HIS A 432 0.40 -1.14 -16.42
N PRO A 433 -0.10 -0.33 -17.36
CA PRO A 433 -1.38 -0.59 -18.03
C PRO A 433 -1.36 -1.88 -18.84
N ASP A 434 -0.30 -2.12 -19.62
CA ASP A 434 -0.17 -3.34 -20.43
C ASP A 434 -0.04 -4.61 -19.58
N GLY A 435 0.63 -4.49 -18.42
CA GLY A 435 0.69 -5.53 -17.41
C GLY A 435 -0.68 -5.85 -16.81
N LEU A 436 -1.47 -4.82 -16.53
CA LEU A 436 -2.81 -4.95 -15.99
C LEU A 436 -3.79 -5.59 -17.01
N TYR A 437 -3.67 -5.26 -18.30
CA TYR A 437 -4.44 -5.95 -19.35
C TYR A 437 -4.05 -7.42 -19.52
N ALA A 438 -2.75 -7.74 -19.45
CA ALA A 438 -2.28 -9.12 -19.45
C ALA A 438 -2.80 -9.89 -18.23
N LEU A 439 -2.86 -9.24 -17.06
CA LEU A 439 -3.47 -9.80 -15.86
C LEU A 439 -4.97 -10.04 -16.06
N TYR A 440 -5.72 -9.12 -16.66
CA TYR A 440 -7.14 -9.34 -16.96
C TYR A 440 -7.38 -10.53 -17.88
N ALA A 441 -6.55 -10.70 -18.91
CA ALA A 441 -6.61 -11.88 -19.77
C ALA A 441 -6.31 -13.18 -19.00
N CYS A 442 -5.34 -13.14 -18.08
CA CYS A 442 -5.03 -14.25 -17.18
C CYS A 442 -6.24 -14.58 -16.30
N CYS A 443 -6.83 -13.61 -15.60
CA CYS A 443 -8.02 -13.79 -14.77
C CYS A 443 -9.23 -14.30 -15.56
N LEU A 444 -9.44 -13.81 -16.79
CA LEU A 444 -10.51 -14.30 -17.65
C LEU A 444 -10.37 -15.80 -17.95
N ALA A 445 -9.17 -16.24 -18.34
CA ALA A 445 -8.90 -17.63 -18.68
C ALA A 445 -9.00 -18.56 -17.44
N GLY A 446 -8.48 -18.11 -16.29
CA GLY A 446 -8.51 -18.87 -15.04
C GLY A 446 -9.93 -18.97 -14.45
N ASN A 447 -10.59 -17.83 -14.26
CA ASN A 447 -11.90 -17.78 -13.63
C ASN A 447 -12.96 -18.49 -14.49
N LEU A 448 -12.87 -18.47 -15.81
CA LEU A 448 -13.82 -19.20 -16.66
C LEU A 448 -13.81 -20.71 -16.36
N VAL A 449 -12.62 -21.30 -16.23
CA VAL A 449 -12.46 -22.72 -15.90
C VAL A 449 -12.87 -23.01 -14.46
N GLU A 450 -12.52 -22.13 -13.51
CA GLU A 450 -12.91 -22.28 -12.12
C GLU A 450 -14.43 -22.22 -11.92
N GLN A 451 -15.11 -21.27 -12.56
CA GLN A 451 -16.56 -21.11 -12.45
C GLN A 451 -17.30 -22.25 -13.14
N LEU A 452 -16.78 -22.75 -14.28
CA LEU A 452 -17.28 -23.97 -14.91
C LEU A 452 -17.15 -25.17 -13.97
N TRP A 453 -15.97 -25.35 -13.36
CA TRP A 453 -15.72 -26.45 -12.43
C TRP A 453 -16.59 -26.37 -11.16
N SER A 454 -16.73 -25.17 -10.59
CA SER A 454 -17.57 -24.86 -9.41
C SER A 454 -19.01 -25.34 -9.58
N PHE A 455 -19.54 -25.26 -10.80
CA PHE A 455 -20.87 -25.77 -11.15
C PHE A 455 -20.89 -27.25 -11.55
N ALA A 456 -19.80 -27.73 -12.17
CA ALA A 456 -19.71 -29.09 -12.70
C ALA A 456 -19.69 -30.17 -11.62
N TRP A 457 -18.82 -30.02 -10.62
CA TRP A 457 -18.62 -31.07 -9.61
C TRP A 457 -19.85 -31.32 -8.72
N PRO A 458 -20.58 -30.30 -8.21
CA PRO A 458 -21.74 -30.54 -7.35
C PRO A 458 -22.88 -31.16 -8.14
N SER A 459 -23.10 -30.72 -9.38
CA SER A 459 -24.10 -31.26 -10.28
C SER A 459 -23.82 -32.73 -10.60
N ALA A 460 -22.57 -33.06 -10.91
CA ALA A 460 -22.16 -34.43 -11.18
C ALA A 460 -22.29 -35.34 -9.95
N ILE A 461 -22.00 -34.86 -8.74
CA ILE A 461 -22.19 -35.67 -7.51
C ILE A 461 -23.68 -35.79 -7.15
N ALA A 462 -24.47 -34.74 -7.33
CA ALA A 462 -25.91 -34.76 -7.05
C ALA A 462 -26.67 -35.77 -7.93
N LEU A 463 -26.17 -36.03 -9.13
CA LEU A 463 -26.70 -37.06 -10.04
C LEU A 463 -26.28 -38.49 -9.67
N LEU A 464 -25.23 -38.68 -8.86
CA LEU A 464 -24.78 -40.01 -8.41
C LEU A 464 -25.65 -40.60 -7.31
N HIS A 465 -26.18 -39.75 -6.41
CA HIS A 465 -27.00 -40.21 -5.29
C HIS A 465 -28.08 -39.18 -4.92
N PRO A 466 -29.33 -39.60 -4.63
CA PRO A 466 -30.44 -38.70 -4.29
C PRO A 466 -30.32 -37.97 -2.94
N SER A 467 -29.16 -38.02 -2.27
CA SER A 467 -28.95 -37.40 -0.95
C SER A 467 -28.03 -36.20 -1.10
N LEU A 468 -28.31 -35.11 -0.39
CA LEU A 468 -27.45 -33.93 -0.33
C LEU A 468 -26.15 -34.18 0.46
N LEU A 469 -26.10 -35.26 1.22
CA LEU A 469 -25.03 -35.55 2.18
C LEU A 469 -23.62 -35.58 1.53
N PRO A 470 -23.37 -36.22 0.37
CA PRO A 470 -22.04 -36.23 -0.23
C PRO A 470 -21.54 -34.82 -0.61
N VAL A 471 -22.42 -33.98 -1.17
CA VAL A 471 -22.08 -32.60 -1.55
C VAL A 471 -21.87 -31.72 -0.31
N ALA A 472 -22.67 -31.93 0.75
CA ALA A 472 -22.52 -31.23 2.02
C ALA A 472 -21.21 -31.59 2.73
N VAL A 473 -20.83 -32.87 2.75
CA VAL A 473 -19.55 -33.33 3.34
C VAL A 473 -18.36 -32.72 2.58
N MET A 474 -18.37 -32.75 1.25
CA MET A 474 -17.37 -32.07 0.42
C MET A 474 -17.30 -30.58 0.74
N GLY A 475 -18.46 -29.89 0.80
CA GLY A 475 -18.54 -28.47 1.14
C GLY A 475 -18.00 -28.14 2.53
N PHE A 476 -18.28 -28.98 3.53
CA PHE A 476 -17.77 -28.79 4.89
C PHE A 476 -16.25 -28.90 4.96
N PHE A 477 -15.68 -29.99 4.43
CA PHE A 477 -14.24 -30.24 4.51
C PHE A 477 -13.42 -29.26 3.66
N THR A 478 -13.93 -28.82 2.52
CA THR A 478 -13.27 -27.76 1.73
C THR A 478 -13.21 -26.43 2.48
N LYS A 479 -14.28 -26.03 3.18
CA LYS A 479 -14.28 -24.83 4.03
C LYS A 479 -13.39 -24.99 5.26
N LEU A 480 -13.40 -26.15 5.89
CA LEU A 480 -12.49 -26.47 7.01
C LEU A 480 -11.03 -26.38 6.58
N ALA A 481 -10.69 -26.90 5.40
CA ALA A 481 -9.35 -26.83 4.83
C ALA A 481 -8.89 -25.39 4.57
N ILE A 482 -9.79 -24.49 4.16
CA ILE A 482 -9.46 -23.06 4.01
C ILE A 482 -9.17 -22.42 5.37
N ILE A 483 -9.98 -22.72 6.40
CA ILE A 483 -9.80 -22.15 7.75
C ILE A 483 -8.47 -22.59 8.36
N ILE A 484 -8.12 -23.87 8.21
CA ILE A 484 -6.91 -24.46 8.81
C ILE A 484 -5.68 -24.18 7.94
N GLY A 485 -5.77 -24.43 6.63
CA GLY A 485 -4.65 -24.36 5.70
C GLY A 485 -4.38 -22.97 5.14
N GLY A 486 -5.35 -22.04 5.21
CA GLY A 486 -5.23 -20.69 4.67
C GLY A 486 -4.02 -19.93 5.22
N PRO A 487 -3.83 -19.83 6.55
CA PRO A 487 -2.67 -19.17 7.13
C PRO A 487 -1.34 -19.82 6.76
N VAL A 488 -1.29 -21.15 6.66
CA VAL A 488 -0.08 -21.89 6.26
C VAL A 488 0.30 -21.58 4.82
N VAL A 489 -0.67 -21.60 3.91
CA VAL A 489 -0.44 -21.26 2.50
C VAL A 489 -0.11 -19.78 2.33
N GLY A 490 -0.75 -18.88 3.10
CA GLY A 490 -0.40 -17.46 3.13
C GLY A 490 1.06 -17.24 3.53
N LYS A 491 1.50 -17.84 4.64
CA LYS A 491 2.90 -17.75 5.08
C LYS A 491 3.87 -18.32 4.05
N LEU A 492 3.53 -19.45 3.42
CA LEU A 492 4.33 -20.02 2.32
C LEU A 492 4.45 -19.05 1.13
N MET A 493 3.35 -18.40 0.76
CA MET A 493 3.32 -17.41 -0.32
C MET A 493 4.05 -16.10 0.02
N ASP A 494 4.21 -15.78 1.30
CA ASP A 494 4.98 -14.60 1.72
C ASP A 494 6.49 -14.80 1.56
N HIS A 495 6.97 -16.04 1.68
CA HIS A 495 8.40 -16.38 1.55
C HIS A 495 8.79 -16.83 0.13
N SER A 496 7.81 -17.14 -0.72
CA SER A 496 8.03 -17.63 -2.07
C SER A 496 8.05 -16.49 -3.10
N PRO A 497 8.85 -16.58 -4.18
CA PRO A 497 8.80 -15.61 -5.27
C PRO A 497 7.42 -15.64 -5.94
N ARG A 498 6.86 -14.45 -6.23
CA ARG A 498 5.44 -14.30 -6.61
C ARG A 498 5.06 -15.12 -7.86
N VAL A 499 5.78 -14.93 -8.97
CA VAL A 499 5.44 -15.57 -10.25
C VAL A 499 5.61 -17.10 -10.18
N PRO A 500 6.73 -17.66 -9.69
CA PRO A 500 6.86 -19.11 -9.53
C PRO A 500 5.86 -19.71 -8.54
N ALA A 501 5.56 -19.03 -7.43
CA ALA A 501 4.56 -19.49 -6.46
C ALA A 501 3.16 -19.56 -7.09
N TYR A 502 2.79 -18.53 -7.86
CA TYR A 502 1.51 -18.49 -8.58
C TYR A 502 1.41 -19.61 -9.63
N MET A 503 2.47 -19.88 -10.39
CA MET A 503 2.52 -20.99 -11.36
C MET A 503 2.43 -22.36 -10.67
N CYS A 504 3.11 -22.53 -9.53
CA CYS A 504 3.04 -23.74 -8.73
C CYS A 504 1.61 -23.99 -8.22
N LEU A 505 0.98 -22.98 -7.63
CA LEU A 505 -0.39 -23.07 -7.12
C LEU A 505 -1.41 -23.38 -8.23
N ASN A 506 -1.27 -22.79 -9.43
CA ASN A 506 -2.11 -23.13 -10.58
C ASN A 506 -1.95 -24.61 -10.99
N SER A 507 -0.70 -25.09 -11.00
CA SER A 507 -0.40 -26.50 -11.34
C SER A 507 -0.99 -27.46 -10.31
N VAL A 508 -0.88 -27.13 -9.02
CA VAL A 508 -1.48 -27.90 -7.91
C VAL A 508 -3.00 -27.89 -8.01
N GLN A 509 -3.62 -26.73 -8.26
CA GLN A 509 -5.08 -26.61 -8.42
C GLN A 509 -5.58 -27.45 -9.60
N ALA A 510 -4.95 -27.33 -10.78
CA ALA A 510 -5.33 -28.08 -11.97
C ALA A 510 -5.17 -29.60 -11.76
N ALA A 511 -4.08 -30.04 -11.13
CA ALA A 511 -3.87 -31.46 -10.81
C ALA A 511 -4.95 -31.99 -9.85
N ALA A 512 -5.32 -31.21 -8.83
CA ALA A 512 -6.37 -31.57 -7.89
C ALA A 512 -7.77 -31.61 -8.55
N GLN A 513 -8.06 -30.70 -9.48
CA GLN A 513 -9.29 -30.73 -10.28
C GLN A 513 -9.35 -31.96 -11.18
N LEU A 514 -8.26 -32.29 -11.89
CA LEU A 514 -8.20 -33.48 -12.75
C LEU A 514 -8.32 -34.78 -11.94
N LEU A 515 -7.70 -34.84 -10.76
CA LEU A 515 -7.87 -35.96 -9.83
C LEU A 515 -9.33 -36.09 -9.38
N SER A 516 -9.99 -34.96 -9.08
CA SER A 516 -11.41 -34.93 -8.73
C SER A 516 -12.29 -35.41 -9.86
N VAL A 517 -12.05 -34.97 -11.10
CA VAL A 517 -12.76 -35.47 -12.29
C VAL A 517 -12.59 -36.98 -12.43
N ALA A 518 -11.36 -37.49 -12.32
CA ALA A 518 -11.09 -38.92 -12.42
C ALA A 518 -11.83 -39.74 -11.36
N MET A 519 -11.88 -39.25 -10.11
CA MET A 519 -12.61 -39.92 -9.03
C MET A 519 -14.13 -39.90 -9.25
N ILE A 520 -14.69 -38.79 -9.76
CA ILE A 520 -16.12 -38.71 -10.08
C ILE A 520 -16.46 -39.64 -11.26
N ILE A 521 -15.66 -39.67 -12.33
CA ILE A 521 -15.85 -40.60 -13.45
C ILE A 521 -15.78 -42.06 -12.94
N ARG A 522 -14.83 -42.39 -12.07
CA ARG A 522 -14.74 -43.71 -11.44
C ARG A 522 -16.01 -44.03 -10.63
N ALA A 523 -16.59 -43.06 -9.93
CA ALA A 523 -17.85 -43.26 -9.22
C ALA A 523 -19.02 -43.62 -10.16
N TYR A 524 -19.09 -43.02 -11.35
CA TYR A 524 -20.09 -43.39 -12.36
C TYR A 524 -19.92 -44.81 -12.91
N THR A 525 -18.71 -45.38 -12.85
CA THR A 525 -18.46 -46.77 -13.25
C THR A 525 -18.76 -47.79 -12.16
N VAL A 526 -18.91 -47.37 -10.90
CA VAL A 526 -19.14 -48.24 -9.74
C VAL A 526 -20.51 -47.90 -9.13
N LEU A 527 -21.55 -48.67 -9.47
CA LEU A 527 -22.93 -48.37 -9.07
C LEU A 527 -23.10 -48.40 -7.53
N PRO A 528 -23.50 -47.28 -6.88
CA PRO A 528 -23.67 -47.22 -5.44
C PRO A 528 -25.06 -47.69 -4.98
N THR A 529 -25.14 -48.33 -3.79
CA THR A 529 -26.40 -48.86 -3.21
C THR A 529 -26.96 -48.03 -2.05
N SER A 530 -26.17 -47.19 -1.36
CA SER A 530 -26.66 -46.26 -0.31
C SER A 530 -25.75 -45.03 -0.06
N ALA A 531 -26.28 -43.93 0.48
CA ALA A 531 -25.54 -42.67 0.71
C ALA A 531 -24.36 -42.83 1.69
N SER A 532 -24.59 -43.54 2.81
CA SER A 532 -23.56 -43.83 3.81
C SER A 532 -22.48 -44.76 3.27
N SER A 533 -22.84 -45.65 2.34
CA SER A 533 -21.88 -46.51 1.65
C SER A 533 -21.00 -45.74 0.65
N VAL A 534 -21.45 -44.59 0.14
CA VAL A 534 -20.66 -43.72 -0.76
C VAL A 534 -19.55 -43.01 0.01
N LEU A 535 -19.85 -42.48 1.20
CA LEU A 535 -18.90 -41.72 2.02
C LEU A 535 -17.69 -42.55 2.47
N LEU A 536 -17.88 -43.84 2.72
CA LEU A 536 -16.84 -44.75 3.20
C LEU A 536 -15.97 -45.34 2.07
N ARG A 537 -16.22 -44.99 0.80
CA ARG A 537 -15.41 -45.52 -0.31
C ARG A 537 -14.06 -44.78 -0.40
N PRO A 538 -12.97 -45.50 -0.71
CA PRO A 538 -11.65 -44.89 -0.87
C PRO A 538 -11.62 -43.75 -1.90
N TRP A 539 -12.35 -43.89 -3.01
CA TRP A 539 -12.40 -42.85 -4.05
C TRP A 539 -13.06 -41.55 -3.57
N PHE A 540 -14.01 -41.64 -2.62
CA PHE A 540 -14.70 -40.46 -2.08
C PHE A 540 -13.79 -39.70 -1.10
N ILE A 541 -12.98 -40.42 -0.31
CA ILE A 541 -11.95 -39.79 0.55
C ILE A 541 -10.93 -39.03 -0.30
N VAL A 542 -10.44 -39.65 -1.39
CA VAL A 542 -9.53 -38.99 -2.33
C VAL A 542 -10.18 -37.76 -2.96
N LEU A 543 -11.48 -37.84 -3.31
CA LEU A 543 -12.24 -36.72 -3.84
C LEU A 543 -12.34 -35.56 -2.83
N VAL A 544 -12.61 -35.84 -1.55
CA VAL A 544 -12.64 -34.82 -0.49
C VAL A 544 -11.29 -34.13 -0.34
N LEU A 545 -10.20 -34.90 -0.30
CA LEU A 545 -8.85 -34.34 -0.18
C LEU A 545 -8.46 -33.51 -1.41
N ALA A 546 -8.76 -34.01 -2.61
CA ALA A 546 -8.51 -33.28 -3.85
C ALA A 546 -9.32 -31.98 -3.91
N GLY A 547 -10.60 -32.01 -3.53
CA GLY A 547 -11.43 -30.81 -3.43
C GLY A 547 -10.90 -29.81 -2.40
N ALA A 548 -10.39 -30.27 -1.27
CA ALA A 548 -9.79 -29.41 -0.23
C ALA A 548 -8.54 -28.69 -0.75
N ILE A 549 -7.63 -29.41 -1.41
CA ILE A 549 -6.41 -28.84 -2.02
C ILE A 549 -6.77 -27.85 -3.12
N GLU A 550 -7.73 -28.20 -3.98
CA GLU A 550 -8.24 -27.37 -5.06
C GLU A 550 -8.79 -26.03 -4.54
N ARG A 551 -9.67 -26.07 -3.53
CA ARG A 551 -10.27 -24.86 -2.96
C ARG A 551 -9.27 -24.00 -2.20
N LEU A 552 -8.34 -24.62 -1.47
CA LEU A 552 -7.29 -23.89 -0.77
C LEU A 552 -6.36 -23.17 -1.76
N SER A 553 -5.96 -23.84 -2.85
CA SER A 553 -5.13 -23.25 -3.90
C SER A 553 -5.85 -22.14 -4.66
N GLY A 554 -7.14 -22.32 -4.97
CA GLY A 554 -7.95 -21.29 -5.64
C GLY A 554 -8.09 -20.00 -4.82
N VAL A 555 -8.36 -20.11 -3.51
CA VAL A 555 -8.41 -18.94 -2.62
C VAL A 555 -7.05 -18.24 -2.55
N ALA A 556 -5.96 -19.00 -2.45
CA ALA A 556 -4.60 -18.46 -2.43
C ALA A 556 -4.27 -17.70 -3.72
N LEU A 557 -4.64 -18.23 -4.89
CA LEU A 557 -4.47 -17.58 -6.19
C LEU A 557 -5.28 -16.29 -6.30
N GLY A 558 -6.53 -16.29 -5.82
CA GLY A 558 -7.38 -15.10 -5.78
C GLY A 558 -6.76 -13.99 -4.92
N VAL A 559 -6.30 -14.33 -3.72
CA VAL A 559 -5.64 -13.38 -2.81
C VAL A 559 -4.34 -12.84 -3.42
N ALA A 560 -3.53 -13.69 -4.05
CA ALA A 560 -2.30 -13.25 -4.74
C ALA A 560 -2.59 -12.15 -5.77
N MET A 561 -3.64 -12.34 -6.56
CA MET A 561 -3.99 -11.41 -7.62
C MET A 561 -4.64 -10.15 -7.06
N GLU A 562 -5.74 -10.28 -6.33
CA GLU A 562 -6.58 -9.16 -5.90
C GLU A 562 -5.92 -8.28 -4.84
N ARG A 563 -4.98 -8.82 -4.05
CA ARG A 563 -4.40 -8.10 -2.90
C ARG A 563 -2.91 -7.77 -3.05
N ASP A 564 -2.17 -8.47 -3.91
CA ASP A 564 -0.74 -8.22 -4.12
C ASP A 564 -0.47 -7.72 -5.55
N TRP A 565 -0.79 -8.48 -6.60
CA TRP A 565 -0.40 -8.13 -7.97
C TRP A 565 -1.12 -6.89 -8.49
N VAL A 566 -2.43 -6.76 -8.24
CA VAL A 566 -3.21 -5.61 -8.70
C VAL A 566 -2.74 -4.31 -8.08
N VAL A 567 -2.32 -4.34 -6.82
CA VAL A 567 -1.77 -3.16 -6.13
C VAL A 567 -0.47 -2.71 -6.79
N LEU A 568 0.40 -3.65 -7.14
CA LEU A 568 1.66 -3.36 -7.83
C LEU A 568 1.46 -2.84 -9.27
N LEU A 569 0.51 -3.42 -10.01
CA LEU A 569 0.23 -3.03 -11.40
C LEU A 569 -0.56 -1.72 -11.51
N ALA A 570 -1.49 -1.46 -10.59
CA ALA A 570 -2.23 -0.20 -10.53
C ALA A 570 -1.38 0.94 -9.94
N GLY A 571 -0.52 0.65 -8.98
CA GLY A 571 0.37 1.60 -8.30
C GLY A 571 -0.09 1.91 -6.87
N ILE A 572 0.85 1.86 -5.92
CA ILE A 572 0.60 1.99 -4.46
C ILE A 572 -0.07 3.33 -4.09
N ASN A 573 0.19 4.40 -4.83
CA ASN A 573 -0.33 5.75 -4.57
C ASN A 573 -1.43 6.18 -5.56
N ARG A 574 -2.08 5.24 -6.27
CA ARG A 574 -3.12 5.53 -7.28
C ARG A 574 -4.47 4.91 -6.88
N PRO A 575 -5.22 5.52 -5.93
CA PRO A 575 -6.44 4.91 -5.39
C PRO A 575 -7.55 4.79 -6.43
N ILE A 576 -7.62 5.71 -7.40
CA ILE A 576 -8.62 5.69 -8.49
C ILE A 576 -8.34 4.54 -9.46
N ALA A 577 -7.10 4.41 -9.95
CA ALA A 577 -6.69 3.30 -10.80
C ALA A 577 -6.86 1.95 -10.09
N LEU A 578 -6.52 1.85 -8.80
CA LEU A 578 -6.71 0.64 -7.99
C LEU A 578 -8.20 0.27 -7.83
N ALA A 579 -9.05 1.25 -7.54
CA ALA A 579 -10.50 1.04 -7.44
C ALA A 579 -11.10 0.59 -8.78
N GLN A 580 -10.69 1.21 -9.89
CA GLN A 580 -11.11 0.80 -11.23
C GLN A 580 -10.62 -0.61 -11.57
N ALA A 581 -9.37 -0.94 -11.25
CA ALA A 581 -8.81 -2.25 -11.52
C ALA A 581 -9.53 -3.38 -10.77
N ASN A 582 -9.81 -3.16 -9.48
CA ASN A 582 -10.61 -4.08 -8.67
C ASN A 582 -12.04 -4.21 -9.19
N ALA A 583 -12.66 -3.11 -9.63
CA ALA A 583 -13.99 -3.15 -10.23
C ALA A 583 -14.02 -3.96 -11.55
N VAL A 584 -12.97 -3.84 -12.39
CA VAL A 584 -12.84 -4.63 -13.62
C VAL A 584 -12.67 -6.11 -13.32
N LEU A 585 -11.80 -6.48 -12.38
CA LEU A 585 -11.60 -7.88 -11.99
C LEU A 585 -12.89 -8.53 -11.46
N ASN A 586 -13.63 -7.82 -10.61
CA ASN A 586 -14.91 -8.30 -10.11
C ASN A 586 -15.93 -8.49 -11.25
N ARG A 587 -15.93 -7.61 -12.27
CA ARG A 587 -16.77 -7.78 -13.47
C ARG A 587 -16.34 -8.99 -14.30
N ILE A 588 -15.03 -9.22 -14.46
CA ILE A 588 -14.51 -10.40 -15.17
C ILE A 588 -14.98 -11.68 -14.47
N ASP A 589 -14.85 -11.76 -13.14
CA ASP A 589 -15.30 -12.92 -12.38
C ASP A 589 -16.80 -13.20 -12.58
N LEU A 590 -17.63 -12.16 -12.46
CA LEU A 590 -19.07 -12.26 -12.69
C LEU A 590 -19.42 -12.68 -14.14
N LEU A 591 -18.71 -12.18 -15.15
CA LEU A 591 -18.89 -12.59 -16.53
C LEU A 591 -18.50 -14.06 -16.74
N CYS A 592 -17.41 -14.50 -16.12
CA CYS A 592 -16.98 -15.91 -16.11
C CYS A 592 -18.01 -16.80 -15.40
N GLU A 593 -18.64 -16.33 -14.31
CA GLU A 593 -19.72 -17.06 -13.64
C GLU A 593 -20.94 -17.22 -14.55
N ILE A 594 -21.37 -16.16 -15.25
CA ILE A 594 -22.47 -16.22 -16.23
C ILE A 594 -22.14 -17.25 -17.32
N ALA A 595 -20.97 -17.12 -17.94
CA ALA A 595 -20.56 -17.96 -19.05
C ALA A 595 -20.36 -19.43 -18.62
N GLY A 596 -19.60 -19.67 -17.55
CA GLY A 596 -19.25 -21.01 -17.06
C GLY A 596 -20.46 -21.81 -16.59
N THR A 597 -21.31 -21.22 -15.74
CA THR A 597 -22.50 -21.90 -15.20
C THR A 597 -23.56 -22.15 -16.28
N SER A 598 -23.78 -21.20 -17.18
CA SER A 598 -24.74 -21.35 -18.29
C SER A 598 -24.26 -22.37 -19.32
N LEU A 599 -23.00 -22.30 -19.72
CA LEU A 599 -22.41 -23.24 -20.68
C LEU A 599 -22.47 -24.67 -20.15
N PHE A 600 -22.07 -24.89 -18.90
CA PHE A 600 -22.09 -26.22 -18.32
C PHE A 600 -23.51 -26.73 -18.06
N GLY A 601 -24.43 -25.86 -17.63
CA GLY A 601 -25.85 -26.21 -17.51
C GLY A 601 -26.46 -26.68 -18.83
N ILE A 602 -26.14 -26.01 -19.94
CA ILE A 602 -26.57 -26.42 -21.29
C ILE A 602 -25.94 -27.75 -21.69
N LEU A 603 -24.62 -27.94 -21.47
CA LEU A 603 -23.94 -29.19 -21.79
C LEU A 603 -24.54 -30.38 -21.02
N LEU A 604 -24.77 -30.22 -19.71
CA LEU A 604 -25.34 -31.27 -18.86
C LEU A 604 -26.81 -31.59 -19.22
N SER A 605 -27.51 -30.67 -19.89
CA SER A 605 -28.87 -30.91 -20.41
C SER A 605 -28.90 -31.74 -21.70
N LYS A 606 -27.79 -31.78 -22.46
CA LYS A 606 -27.72 -32.40 -23.80
C LYS A 606 -26.88 -33.66 -23.84
N TYR A 607 -25.86 -33.77 -22.99
CA TYR A 607 -24.90 -34.86 -22.97
C TYR A 607 -24.90 -35.56 -21.61
N ASP A 608 -24.37 -36.78 -21.57
CA ASP A 608 -24.22 -37.51 -20.32
C ASP A 608 -23.21 -36.83 -19.37
N PRO A 609 -23.34 -37.01 -18.04
CA PRO A 609 -22.46 -36.36 -17.06
C PRO A 609 -20.98 -36.68 -17.25
N VAL A 610 -20.64 -37.89 -17.73
CA VAL A 610 -19.24 -38.30 -17.94
C VAL A 610 -18.64 -37.57 -19.13
N THR A 611 -19.38 -37.40 -20.23
CA THR A 611 -18.95 -36.60 -21.38
C THR A 611 -18.77 -35.13 -21.00
N CYS A 612 -19.66 -34.58 -20.17
CA CYS A 612 -19.52 -33.22 -19.66
C CYS A 612 -18.28 -33.06 -18.76
N LEU A 613 -17.99 -34.04 -17.91
CA LEU A 613 -16.79 -34.06 -17.06
C LEU A 613 -15.50 -34.18 -17.88
N LYS A 614 -15.51 -34.96 -18.97
CA LYS A 614 -14.39 -35.03 -19.92
C LYS A 614 -14.14 -33.70 -20.60
N PHE A 615 -15.21 -32.98 -20.97
CA PHE A 615 -15.10 -31.63 -21.50
C PHE A 615 -14.49 -30.66 -20.46
N ALA A 616 -14.94 -30.72 -19.21
CA ALA A 616 -14.36 -29.93 -18.12
C ALA A 616 -12.86 -30.24 -17.92
N ALA A 617 -12.47 -31.52 -17.88
CA ALA A 617 -11.06 -31.91 -17.81
C ALA A 617 -10.25 -31.40 -19.01
N GLY A 618 -10.80 -31.48 -20.22
CA GLY A 618 -10.18 -30.92 -21.42
C GLY A 618 -9.94 -29.41 -21.30
N SER A 619 -10.93 -28.67 -20.77
CA SER A 619 -10.79 -27.22 -20.55
C SER A 619 -9.72 -26.87 -19.51
N ILE A 620 -9.58 -27.66 -18.43
CA ILE A 620 -8.53 -27.49 -17.41
C ILE A 620 -7.13 -27.75 -17.98
N VAL A 621 -6.97 -28.84 -18.76
CA VAL A 621 -5.69 -29.17 -19.40
C VAL A 621 -5.27 -28.10 -20.41
N TRP A 622 -6.24 -27.57 -21.17
CA TRP A 622 -5.97 -26.55 -22.19
C TRP A 622 -5.67 -25.18 -21.57
N SER A 623 -6.34 -24.81 -20.48
CA SER A 623 -6.15 -23.50 -19.85
C SER A 623 -4.83 -23.39 -19.10
N LEU A 624 -4.29 -24.47 -18.52
CA LEU A 624 -3.09 -24.41 -17.69
C LEU A 624 -1.85 -23.83 -18.45
N PRO A 625 -1.49 -24.28 -19.68
CA PRO A 625 -0.42 -23.66 -20.44
C PRO A 625 -0.69 -22.18 -20.76
N VAL A 626 -1.94 -21.83 -21.09
CA VAL A 626 -2.35 -20.45 -21.38
C VAL A 626 -2.16 -19.57 -20.14
N MET A 627 -2.56 -20.04 -18.96
CA MET A 627 -2.38 -19.34 -17.68
C MET A 627 -0.91 -19.14 -17.34
N ILE A 628 -0.06 -20.14 -17.56
CA ILE A 628 1.39 -20.03 -17.33
C ILE A 628 2.00 -18.99 -18.28
N ILE A 629 1.66 -19.03 -19.57
CA ILE A 629 2.16 -18.07 -20.57
C ILE A 629 1.68 -16.64 -20.24
N LEU A 630 0.40 -16.46 -19.91
CA LEU A 630 -0.15 -15.15 -19.56
C LEU A 630 0.43 -14.61 -18.25
N SER A 631 0.70 -15.47 -17.26
CA SER A 631 1.38 -15.07 -16.01
C SER A 631 2.80 -14.59 -16.27
N TRP A 632 3.55 -15.30 -17.13
CA TRP A 632 4.89 -14.88 -17.55
C TRP A 632 4.84 -13.57 -18.35
N LEU A 633 3.89 -13.46 -19.28
CA LEU A 633 3.70 -12.26 -20.09
C LEU A 633 3.36 -11.05 -19.23
N THR A 634 2.49 -11.23 -18.24
CA THR A 634 2.12 -10.20 -17.27
C THR A 634 3.37 -9.64 -16.60
N ASN A 635 4.26 -10.50 -16.09
CA ASN A 635 5.49 -10.04 -15.47
C ASN A 635 6.46 -9.36 -16.46
N LYS A 636 6.63 -9.93 -17.66
CA LYS A 636 7.51 -9.38 -18.70
C LYS A 636 7.08 -8.00 -19.15
N VAL A 637 5.79 -7.81 -19.40
CA VAL A 637 5.20 -6.54 -19.85
C VAL A 637 5.17 -5.52 -18.72
N SER A 638 5.16 -5.97 -17.47
CA SER A 638 5.25 -5.12 -16.27
C SER A 638 6.69 -4.82 -15.85
N THR A 639 7.67 -4.91 -16.74
CA THR A 639 9.08 -4.61 -16.45
C THR A 639 9.70 -5.42 -15.29
N GLY A 640 9.18 -6.63 -15.02
CA GLY A 640 9.70 -7.49 -13.95
C GLY A 640 9.28 -7.06 -12.54
N VAL A 641 8.26 -6.20 -12.40
CA VAL A 641 7.80 -5.71 -11.07
C VAL A 641 7.31 -6.85 -10.17
N LEU A 642 6.80 -7.94 -10.75
CA LEU A 642 6.32 -9.10 -9.99
C LEU A 642 7.45 -10.05 -9.58
N ASP A 643 8.64 -9.96 -10.17
CA ASP A 643 9.82 -10.77 -9.80
C ASP A 643 10.59 -10.20 -8.60
N ARG A 644 10.38 -8.92 -8.26
CA ARG A 644 10.96 -8.35 -7.05
C ARG A 644 10.47 -9.16 -5.86
N ALA A 645 11.39 -9.65 -5.04
CA ALA A 645 11.05 -10.38 -3.82
C ALA A 645 10.04 -9.54 -3.01
N LYS A 646 9.06 -10.18 -2.36
CA LYS A 646 8.40 -9.55 -1.23
C LYS A 646 9.54 -9.14 -0.30
N CYS A 647 9.81 -7.84 -0.18
CA CYS A 647 10.71 -7.37 0.84
C CYS A 647 10.04 -7.83 2.13
N SER A 648 10.56 -8.90 2.71
CA SER A 648 10.01 -9.43 3.93
C SER A 648 10.02 -8.26 4.90
N GLN A 649 8.85 -7.87 5.37
CA GLN A 649 8.71 -7.03 6.56
C GLN A 649 9.34 -7.73 7.80
N SER A 650 9.94 -8.92 7.64
CA SER A 650 10.82 -9.60 8.59
C SER A 650 12.32 -9.48 8.29
N CYS A 651 12.78 -8.83 7.22
CA CYS A 651 14.21 -8.62 6.97
C CYS A 651 14.72 -7.25 7.45
N CYS A 652 14.17 -6.78 8.57
CA CYS A 652 14.85 -5.92 9.54
C CYS A 652 14.61 -6.44 10.97
N LYS A 653 14.51 -7.77 11.16
CA LYS A 653 14.78 -8.39 12.46
C LYS A 653 16.14 -9.05 12.38
N MET A 654 17.18 -8.37 12.85
CA MET A 654 18.35 -9.07 13.35
C MET A 654 17.96 -9.64 14.72
N SER A 655 17.23 -10.74 14.74
CA SER A 655 17.18 -11.59 15.93
C SER A 655 18.49 -12.38 15.94
N ASN A 656 19.25 -12.21 17.02
CA ASN A 656 20.11 -13.28 17.53
C ASN A 656 19.18 -14.45 17.88
N GLU A 657 18.89 -15.31 16.91
CA GLU A 657 18.48 -16.67 17.20
C GLU A 657 19.67 -17.59 16.93
N ALA A 658 20.00 -18.33 17.99
CA ALA A 658 20.87 -19.49 17.98
C ALA A 658 20.44 -20.46 16.86
N PRO A 659 21.33 -21.38 16.41
CA PRO A 659 21.04 -22.22 15.27
C PRO A 659 19.72 -22.98 15.50
N LEU A 660 18.82 -22.92 14.51
CA LEU A 660 17.57 -23.66 14.48
C LEU A 660 17.82 -25.10 14.94
N SER A 661 17.11 -25.50 15.98
CA SER A 661 16.81 -26.92 16.16
C SER A 661 15.73 -27.26 15.14
N ASP A 662 16.05 -28.16 14.21
CA ASP A 662 15.09 -28.87 13.37
C ASP A 662 14.09 -29.58 14.29
N ASP A 663 12.91 -28.99 14.55
CA ASP A 663 11.66 -29.71 14.86
C ASP A 663 10.43 -28.82 15.18
N ASP A 664 10.46 -27.49 15.08
CA ASP A 664 9.23 -26.69 15.20
C ASP A 664 8.36 -26.90 13.95
N SER A 665 7.34 -27.74 14.09
CA SER A 665 6.52 -28.19 12.99
C SER A 665 5.78 -27.00 12.35
N ILE A 666 5.72 -26.98 11.01
CA ILE A 666 4.89 -26.04 10.21
C ILE A 666 3.45 -25.92 10.76
N VAL A 667 2.98 -26.97 11.45
CA VAL A 667 1.67 -27.04 12.09
C VAL A 667 1.57 -26.13 13.31
N ASP A 668 2.58 -26.07 14.19
CA ASP A 668 2.58 -25.22 15.39
C ASP A 668 2.63 -23.74 15.02
N VAL A 669 3.45 -23.42 14.01
CA VAL A 669 3.52 -22.10 13.38
C VAL A 669 2.18 -21.70 12.75
N GLY A 670 1.50 -22.65 12.09
CA GLY A 670 0.18 -22.44 11.52
C GLY A 670 -0.90 -22.21 12.58
N PHE A 671 -0.84 -22.94 13.69
CA PHE A 671 -1.81 -22.83 14.77
C PHE A 671 -1.72 -21.48 15.50
N GLU A 672 -0.51 -20.99 15.76
CA GLU A 672 -0.31 -19.66 16.34
C GLU A 672 -0.75 -18.55 15.37
N ALA A 673 -0.55 -18.72 14.05
CA ALA A 673 -1.07 -17.78 13.05
C ALA A 673 -2.62 -17.73 13.02
N ILE A 674 -3.28 -18.90 13.15
CA ILE A 674 -4.75 -18.97 13.27
C ILE A 674 -5.23 -18.22 14.51
N LYS A 675 -4.59 -18.47 15.65
CA LYS A 675 -4.94 -17.87 16.94
C LYS A 675 -4.77 -16.35 16.93
N LEU A 676 -3.68 -15.87 16.34
CA LEU A 676 -3.41 -14.44 16.18
C LEU A 676 -4.44 -13.78 15.25
N GLY A 677 -4.70 -14.38 14.09
CA GLY A 677 -5.68 -13.84 13.12
C GLY A 677 -7.10 -13.76 13.68
N TRP A 678 -7.53 -14.78 14.45
CA TRP A 678 -8.83 -14.73 15.14
C TRP A 678 -8.88 -13.68 16.24
N LYS A 679 -7.79 -13.49 17.00
CA LYS A 679 -7.69 -12.46 18.04
C LYS A 679 -7.80 -11.06 17.43
N GLU A 680 -7.12 -10.81 16.31
CA GLU A 680 -7.19 -9.54 15.58
C GLU A 680 -8.60 -9.31 15.02
N TYR A 681 -9.18 -10.32 14.36
CA TYR A 681 -10.54 -10.22 13.81
C TYR A 681 -11.59 -9.88 14.87
N MET A 682 -11.51 -10.49 16.05
CA MET A 682 -12.44 -10.24 17.16
C MET A 682 -12.30 -8.82 17.75
N GLN A 683 -11.18 -8.14 17.52
CA GLN A 683 -10.93 -6.77 17.96
C GLN A 683 -11.34 -5.73 16.91
N GLN A 684 -11.66 -6.14 15.67
CA GLN A 684 -12.06 -5.21 14.62
C GLN A 684 -13.46 -4.63 14.89
N PRO A 685 -13.67 -3.31 14.69
CA PRO A 685 -14.98 -2.68 14.83
C PRO A 685 -16.02 -3.20 13.81
N ALA A 686 -15.57 -3.86 12.75
CA ALA A 686 -16.42 -4.55 11.78
C ALA A 686 -17.01 -5.87 12.31
N LEU A 687 -16.55 -6.40 13.45
CA LEU A 687 -17.00 -7.69 13.97
C LEU A 687 -18.53 -7.80 14.09
N PRO A 688 -19.26 -6.85 14.72
CA PRO A 688 -20.71 -6.97 14.84
C PRO A 688 -21.42 -6.95 13.49
N ALA A 689 -20.93 -6.15 12.54
CA ALA A 689 -21.47 -6.11 11.17
C ALA A 689 -21.17 -7.39 10.40
N SER A 690 -19.96 -7.94 10.53
CA SER A 690 -19.56 -9.21 9.93
C SER A 690 -20.33 -10.40 10.53
N LEU A 691 -20.61 -10.38 11.83
CA LEU A 691 -21.30 -11.44 12.54
C LEU A 691 -22.81 -11.34 12.29
N ALA A 692 -23.37 -10.13 12.25
CA ALA A 692 -24.72 -9.89 11.75
C ALA A 692 -24.85 -10.31 10.28
N TYR A 693 -23.85 -10.06 9.44
CA TYR A 693 -23.81 -10.54 8.06
C TYR A 693 -23.78 -12.06 8.00
N VAL A 694 -22.93 -12.74 8.78
CA VAL A 694 -22.87 -14.22 8.84
C VAL A 694 -24.18 -14.82 9.37
N LEU A 695 -24.84 -14.19 10.34
CA LEU A 695 -26.12 -14.63 10.90
C LEU A 695 -27.30 -14.35 9.95
N LEU A 696 -27.30 -13.21 9.25
CA LEU A 696 -28.24 -12.88 8.18
C LEU A 696 -27.99 -13.78 6.95
N CYS A 697 -26.74 -14.22 6.77
CA CYS A 697 -26.26 -15.22 5.82
C CYS A 697 -26.24 -16.65 6.37
N PHE A 698 -26.99 -16.99 7.44
CA PHE A 698 -27.42 -18.39 7.62
C PHE A 698 -28.24 -18.88 6.39
N ASN A 699 -28.61 -17.95 5.49
CA ASN A 699 -29.03 -18.14 4.10
C ASN A 699 -27.91 -18.39 3.07
N VAL A 700 -26.66 -18.74 3.43
CA VAL A 700 -25.67 -19.30 2.47
C VAL A 700 -26.26 -20.51 1.71
N VAL A 701 -27.28 -21.16 2.29
CA VAL A 701 -28.08 -22.19 1.65
C VAL A 701 -28.87 -21.69 0.42
N LEU A 702 -29.26 -20.40 0.37
CA LEU A 702 -30.10 -19.83 -0.70
C LEU A 702 -29.33 -19.26 -1.89
N GLY A 703 -28.00 -19.07 -1.77
CA GLY A 703 -27.13 -18.61 -2.85
C GLY A 703 -26.93 -19.63 -3.98
N PRO A 704 -26.56 -19.22 -5.21
CA PRO A 704 -26.06 -20.14 -6.23
C PRO A 704 -24.73 -20.74 -5.76
N GLY A 705 -24.82 -21.88 -5.08
CA GLY A 705 -23.68 -22.62 -4.54
C GLY A 705 -23.85 -24.12 -4.72
N SER A 706 -22.85 -24.90 -4.30
CA SER A 706 -22.83 -26.36 -4.47
C SER A 706 -24.06 -27.06 -3.88
N LEU A 707 -24.51 -26.62 -2.70
CA LEU A 707 -25.64 -27.23 -1.99
C LEU A 707 -27.00 -26.89 -2.62
N MET A 708 -27.20 -25.64 -3.07
CA MET A 708 -28.39 -25.22 -3.83
C MET A 708 -28.45 -25.93 -5.20
N THR A 709 -27.31 -26.00 -5.89
CA THR A 709 -27.19 -26.72 -7.18
C THR A 709 -27.59 -28.19 -7.02
N ALA A 710 -27.10 -28.85 -5.96
CA ALA A 710 -27.48 -30.22 -5.64
C ALA A 710 -28.97 -30.36 -5.28
N PHE A 711 -29.52 -29.42 -4.49
CA PHE A 711 -30.94 -29.41 -4.12
C PHE A 711 -31.85 -29.25 -5.34
N LEU A 712 -31.57 -28.29 -6.22
CA LEU A 712 -32.36 -28.06 -7.44
C LEU A 712 -32.27 -29.24 -8.40
N THR A 713 -31.08 -29.86 -8.52
CA THR A 713 -30.86 -31.07 -9.31
C THR A 713 -31.70 -32.24 -8.77
N GLN A 714 -31.74 -32.44 -7.45
CA GLN A 714 -32.57 -33.48 -6.82
C GLN A 714 -34.08 -33.25 -6.95
N ARG A 715 -34.51 -31.98 -7.05
CA ARG A 715 -35.91 -31.61 -7.33
C ARG A 715 -36.29 -31.84 -8.80
N GLY A 716 -35.38 -32.33 -9.64
CA GLY A 716 -35.63 -32.64 -11.04
C GLY A 716 -35.72 -31.42 -11.96
N LEU A 717 -35.14 -30.28 -11.55
CA LEU A 717 -34.97 -29.15 -12.45
C LEU A 717 -33.93 -29.49 -13.52
N ASN A 718 -34.18 -29.03 -14.74
CA ASN A 718 -33.23 -29.21 -15.83
C ASN A 718 -31.93 -28.44 -15.51
N PRO A 719 -30.74 -29.05 -15.65
CA PRO A 719 -29.46 -28.38 -15.44
C PRO A 719 -29.31 -27.04 -16.17
N SER A 720 -29.93 -26.87 -17.34
CA SER A 720 -29.91 -25.60 -18.09
C SER A 720 -30.62 -24.46 -17.34
N ILE A 721 -31.67 -24.78 -16.58
CA ILE A 721 -32.43 -23.84 -15.77
C ILE A 721 -31.64 -23.48 -14.51
N ILE A 722 -30.94 -24.45 -13.93
CA ILE A 722 -30.07 -24.23 -12.77
C ILE A 722 -28.88 -23.35 -13.17
N GLY A 723 -28.26 -23.63 -14.32
CA GLY A 723 -27.20 -22.78 -14.89
C GLY A 723 -27.70 -21.38 -15.22
N GLY A 724 -28.90 -21.26 -15.83
CA GLY A 724 -29.53 -19.97 -16.10
C GLY A 724 -29.87 -19.16 -14.84
N PHE A 725 -30.29 -19.84 -13.75
CA PHE A 725 -30.51 -19.22 -12.45
C PHE A 725 -29.20 -18.64 -11.87
N SER A 726 -28.12 -19.42 -11.88
CA SER A 726 -26.81 -18.94 -11.43
C SER A 726 -26.29 -17.78 -12.29
N GLY A 727 -26.43 -17.88 -13.62
CA GLY A 727 -26.08 -16.79 -14.52
C GLY A 727 -26.90 -15.52 -14.29
N LEU A 728 -28.20 -15.63 -14.01
CA LEU A 728 -29.03 -14.47 -13.71
C LEU A 728 -28.64 -13.81 -12.37
N CYS A 729 -28.27 -14.58 -11.36
CA CYS A 729 -27.72 -14.07 -10.10
C CYS A 729 -26.43 -13.27 -10.34
N ALA A 730 -25.52 -13.79 -11.16
CA ALA A 730 -24.27 -13.11 -11.52
C ALA A 730 -24.54 -11.83 -12.34
N PHE A 731 -25.48 -11.85 -13.29
CA PHE A 731 -25.92 -10.67 -14.03
C PHE A 731 -26.45 -9.57 -13.11
N MET A 732 -27.28 -9.92 -12.13
CA MET A 732 -27.76 -8.97 -11.14
C MET A 732 -26.62 -8.37 -10.31
N GLY A 733 -25.54 -9.11 -10.05
CA GLY A 733 -24.31 -8.58 -9.46
C GLY A 733 -23.61 -7.56 -10.33
N VAL A 734 -23.50 -7.81 -11.65
CA VAL A 734 -22.95 -6.83 -12.61
C VAL A 734 -23.80 -5.56 -12.61
N ALA A 735 -25.12 -5.71 -12.71
CA ALA A 735 -26.06 -4.59 -12.68
C ALA A 735 -25.96 -3.79 -11.37
N ALA A 736 -25.81 -4.46 -10.23
CA ALA A 736 -25.63 -3.84 -8.92
C ALA A 736 -24.37 -2.97 -8.86
N THR A 737 -23.28 -3.34 -9.53
CA THR A 737 -22.03 -2.53 -9.58
C THR A 737 -22.26 -1.14 -10.19
N PHE A 738 -23.20 -1.01 -11.13
CA PHE A 738 -23.57 0.26 -11.74
C PHE A 738 -24.65 0.99 -10.93
N LEU A 739 -25.62 0.24 -10.40
CA LEU A 739 -26.75 0.79 -9.65
C LEU A 739 -26.30 1.42 -8.31
N SER A 740 -25.37 0.76 -7.61
CA SER A 740 -24.86 1.22 -6.32
C SER A 740 -24.10 2.56 -6.46
N ALA A 741 -23.24 2.69 -7.46
CA ALA A 741 -22.53 3.93 -7.76
C ALA A 741 -23.49 5.10 -8.00
N ASN A 742 -24.60 4.85 -8.71
CA ASN A 742 -25.63 5.86 -8.95
C ASN A 742 -26.42 6.22 -7.67
N LEU A 743 -26.78 5.22 -6.86
CA LEU A 743 -27.49 5.42 -5.60
C LEU A 743 -26.66 6.16 -4.55
N VAL A 744 -25.37 5.82 -4.42
CA VAL A 744 -24.43 6.51 -3.51
C VAL A 744 -24.23 7.96 -3.95
N ARG A 745 -24.06 8.22 -5.25
CA ARG A 745 -23.95 9.58 -5.80
C ARG A 745 -25.19 10.44 -5.49
N ARG A 746 -26.39 9.84 -5.51
CA ARG A 746 -27.65 10.57 -5.36
C ARG A 746 -28.13 10.74 -3.92
N PHE A 747 -27.92 9.74 -3.06
CA PHE A 747 -28.50 9.70 -1.71
C PHE A 747 -27.44 9.70 -0.59
N GLY A 748 -26.16 9.54 -0.91
CA GLY A 748 -25.09 9.34 0.07
C GLY A 748 -25.07 7.93 0.64
N ILE A 749 -23.92 7.52 1.19
CA ILE A 749 -23.60 6.13 1.57
C ILE A 749 -24.63 5.55 2.56
N LEU A 750 -24.93 6.28 3.64
CA LEU A 750 -25.82 5.81 4.71
C LEU A 750 -27.26 5.57 4.24
N LYS A 751 -27.82 6.49 3.44
CA LYS A 751 -29.20 6.36 2.93
C LYS A 751 -29.28 5.30 1.84
N ALA A 752 -28.26 5.22 0.98
CA ALA A 752 -28.16 4.19 -0.04
C ALA A 752 -28.09 2.79 0.61
N GLY A 753 -27.29 2.63 1.67
CA GLY A 753 -27.22 1.39 2.45
C GLY A 753 -28.53 1.02 3.15
N ALA A 754 -29.24 1.98 3.75
CA ALA A 754 -30.55 1.74 4.36
C ALA A 754 -31.61 1.29 3.32
N VAL A 755 -31.61 1.89 2.13
CA VAL A 755 -32.47 1.47 1.00
C VAL A 755 -32.11 0.05 0.55
N GLY A 756 -30.82 -0.28 0.45
CA GLY A 756 -30.36 -1.63 0.14
C GLY A 756 -30.84 -2.68 1.15
N LEU A 757 -30.68 -2.41 2.45
CA LEU A 757 -31.09 -3.32 3.52
C LEU A 757 -32.61 -3.53 3.59
N THR A 758 -33.40 -2.47 3.41
CA THR A 758 -34.87 -2.57 3.41
C THR A 758 -35.39 -3.36 2.22
N LEU A 759 -34.82 -3.14 1.03
CA LEU A 759 -35.14 -3.92 -0.17
C LEU A 759 -34.79 -5.40 0.03
N GLN A 760 -33.62 -5.70 0.58
CA GLN A 760 -33.20 -7.08 0.88
C GLN A 760 -34.13 -7.77 1.88
N ALA A 761 -34.47 -7.10 2.98
CA ALA A 761 -35.38 -7.65 3.99
C ALA A 761 -36.77 -7.94 3.40
N SER A 762 -37.27 -7.08 2.50
CA SER A 762 -38.57 -7.27 1.84
C SER A 762 -38.59 -8.49 0.91
N LEU A 763 -37.55 -8.65 0.07
CA LEU A 763 -37.42 -9.76 -0.87
C LEU A 763 -37.24 -11.09 -0.13
N LEU A 764 -36.45 -11.10 0.94
CA LEU A 764 -36.27 -12.28 1.78
C LEU A 764 -37.58 -12.68 2.48
N THR A 765 -38.32 -11.71 3.02
CA THR A 765 -39.62 -11.97 3.67
C THR A 765 -40.61 -12.59 2.70
N MET A 766 -40.66 -12.10 1.46
CA MET A 766 -41.47 -12.70 0.40
C MET A 766 -41.02 -14.12 0.05
N ALA A 767 -39.70 -14.35 -0.09
CA ALA A 767 -39.17 -15.68 -0.39
C ALA A 767 -39.49 -16.70 0.71
N VAL A 768 -39.37 -16.30 1.98
CA VAL A 768 -39.73 -17.13 3.14
C VAL A 768 -41.23 -17.40 3.18
N ALA A 769 -42.08 -16.42 2.88
CA ALA A 769 -43.52 -16.62 2.80
C ALA A 769 -43.90 -17.64 1.70
N VAL A 770 -43.26 -17.58 0.54
CA VAL A 770 -43.43 -18.56 -0.55
C VAL A 770 -42.93 -19.94 -0.12
N TYR A 771 -41.82 -20.02 0.60
CA TYR A 771 -41.33 -21.29 1.15
C TYR A 771 -42.30 -21.91 2.17
N TRP A 772 -42.75 -21.10 3.15
CA TRP A 772 -43.63 -21.54 4.24
C TRP A 772 -45.02 -21.96 3.76
N SER A 773 -45.51 -21.34 2.69
CA SER A 773 -46.81 -21.68 2.09
C SER A 773 -46.91 -23.12 1.56
N GLY A 774 -45.82 -23.91 1.57
CA GLY A 774 -45.82 -25.33 1.21
C GLY A 774 -45.93 -25.59 -0.30
N PHE A 775 -46.01 -24.54 -1.11
CA PHE A 775 -46.21 -24.66 -2.55
C PHE A 775 -44.98 -25.11 -3.35
N LEU A 776 -43.79 -25.20 -2.73
CA LEU A 776 -42.52 -25.57 -3.42
C LEU A 776 -42.50 -26.95 -4.09
N SER A 777 -43.51 -27.79 -3.89
CA SER A 777 -43.70 -29.04 -4.63
C SER A 777 -44.11 -28.80 -6.09
N GLN A 778 -44.66 -27.62 -6.42
CA GLN A 778 -45.06 -27.25 -7.78
C GLN A 778 -43.98 -26.42 -8.48
N LYS A 779 -43.83 -26.58 -9.80
CA LYS A 779 -42.79 -25.88 -10.59
C LYS A 779 -42.92 -24.34 -10.53
N SER A 780 -44.15 -23.81 -10.65
CA SER A 780 -44.40 -22.35 -10.68
C SER A 780 -43.94 -21.58 -9.42
N PRO A 781 -44.29 -22.00 -8.18
CA PRO A 781 -43.82 -21.35 -6.95
C PRO A 781 -42.32 -21.53 -6.70
N LEU A 782 -41.71 -22.63 -7.18
CA LEU A 782 -40.25 -22.79 -7.16
C LEU A 782 -39.55 -21.77 -8.06
N PHE A 783 -40.09 -21.49 -9.26
CA PHE A 783 -39.57 -20.41 -10.11
C PHE A 783 -39.74 -19.03 -9.48
N LEU A 784 -40.88 -18.76 -8.85
CA LEU A 784 -41.12 -17.49 -8.16
C LEU A 784 -40.17 -17.29 -6.98
N PHE A 785 -39.91 -18.36 -6.20
CA PHE A 785 -38.89 -18.37 -5.15
C PHE A 785 -37.49 -18.10 -5.71
N LEU A 786 -37.09 -18.75 -6.80
CA LEU A 786 -35.81 -18.51 -7.46
C LEU A 786 -35.69 -17.05 -7.97
N CYS A 787 -36.72 -16.48 -8.59
CA CYS A 787 -36.70 -15.08 -9.04
C CYS A 787 -36.52 -14.07 -7.89
N LEU A 788 -37.17 -14.31 -6.74
CA LEU A 788 -37.01 -13.47 -5.55
C LEU A 788 -35.59 -13.55 -4.99
N ILE A 789 -34.99 -14.74 -5.06
CA ILE A 789 -33.62 -15.01 -4.61
C ILE A 789 -32.57 -14.36 -5.53
N VAL A 790 -32.74 -14.46 -6.86
CA VAL A 790 -31.89 -13.77 -7.86
C VAL A 790 -31.86 -12.27 -7.58
N SER A 791 -33.03 -11.69 -7.28
CA SER A 791 -33.16 -10.26 -7.00
C SER A 791 -32.50 -9.83 -5.68
N ALA A 792 -32.21 -10.77 -4.78
CA ALA A 792 -31.69 -10.51 -3.44
C ALA A 792 -30.16 -10.62 -3.33
N ILE A 793 -29.55 -11.70 -3.84
CA ILE A 793 -28.21 -12.17 -3.40
C ILE A 793 -27.05 -11.21 -3.72
N ARG A 794 -27.11 -10.46 -4.82
CA ARG A 794 -25.97 -9.62 -5.25
C ARG A 794 -26.22 -8.11 -5.22
N LEU A 795 -27.38 -7.65 -4.75
CA LEU A 795 -27.55 -6.25 -4.32
C LEU A 795 -26.81 -5.97 -2.99
N THR A 796 -26.61 -7.01 -2.17
CA THR A 796 -26.01 -6.93 -0.83
C THR A 796 -24.51 -6.63 -0.82
N PHE A 797 -23.76 -6.98 -1.88
CA PHE A 797 -22.29 -6.89 -1.89
C PHE A 797 -21.73 -5.48 -2.12
N PHE A 798 -22.58 -4.47 -2.33
CA PHE A 798 -22.16 -3.13 -2.72
C PHE A 798 -22.59 -2.00 -1.78
N PHE A 799 -23.31 -2.32 -0.69
CA PHE A 799 -23.80 -1.33 0.28
C PHE A 799 -23.08 -1.38 1.62
#